data_AF-A0AAN5DFS1-F1
#
_entry.id   AF-A0AAN5DFS1-F1
#
_cell.length_a   1.000
_cell.length_b   1.000
_cell.length_c   1.000
_cell.angle_alpha   90.00
_cell.angle_beta   90.00
_cell.angle_gamma   90.00
#
_symmetry.space_group_name_H-M   'P 1'
#
loop_
_entity.id
_entity.type
_entity.pdbx_description
1 polymer ?
#
loop_
_entity_poly.entity_id
_entity_poly.type
_entity_poly.pdbx_seq_one_letter_code
_entity_poly.pdbx_strand_id
1 'polypeptide(L)'
;SVFNTWIPSEDARIVEDFSHLSQIFHPQAHAEEHTRRKRNADEAARFASGNPITRACDRPGYTGQYCEFPICESFNPVCNPEQFLGDDGYVVDLTDLGNCTDAHKIIVDETMFDIRIEVQSLDNVSPKLTIIDDNGYIGTPDQSIQEDDRYVAVFKFIPAGPYTIQSSASSNNSRCILTTTAQTTMTISGGFQTDERDRSDFPEETAAAHQFNSILLTLHGTRAPAALKTVSVVGPENYVLRPRVLNKRYGCQHEFYFDSLFCYSTGSYALIVEGVDFFGNLFRRVAPFECVNKPLSTTSLAPSTPQPTNPSSCANGGVLLESGGTTTCICQDHWSGYDCSQALCVNGGTRLAGKCFCPIGFEEVHCEQVKCEPNSEHGFGVDRPTLVFVVRVNVHQNDILKQVQQAIDEVVASLQFDPTYLSRFRLVIFNAHKIRLSRQYSSVNDFDWDFENQATKSNDRFGQCEDGVLGALAAALTDTSLTQGSMIYVITDALTDDYKAQIDGIIQMNSFARATINFLHIDPEASEKCEKFDLSDPGFRAFEDVANRFGGLAWHVTDRKRVYDVLFGHLNSIIYRSQLMLTLDREECGKGLGKVMQIESNAETVVFVFTGRDFRLEMKDPEGMIIKPRTVVNEGIFTVLSWDTPLAGTYLITATSDTPTAACSLRAYQASPQEITHNPQTEAYWAISTGVEADAMMYQPLAGTENHPVFHIEDFGDDVDSAFAFLNMYAVRNGVEQEVYASNGLFRGGCTFQFYFPSFRCRPNENLHYEFNIRNKQGFYVQRAGVMTCFNYVPTPSAPTDCQNGGVKHNGTCLCLAHYEGEHCQNLICDNGGTPLFSTCKCPVGWTGQFCTLPQCPECGPLPSHGYHVDMAFLVEVSQKGVKQIEQLLGILPDIIRDVVSQHPDWIDRLVLIGYDSKGVVGMVDSLISNTANFFDALYTWSTSNPKDDECKVQIWKAIDTLLNGRKDGNERRALPERSIVNIIEASVPNGDGDNAALIYSSSEELLEIRTIVNFFQSTNWNTESGKDCGATKASFNDIERIARRGDGMMYMLGNGDLGRAMRMIPTLFSSSIVYKYHSNDCGRQVMVYFPLDAYTQTLTAIVYGQVTGYNMRKPD
;
A
#
# COMPACT_ATOMS: atom_id res chain seq x y z
N SER A 1 -34.09 -12.36 -24.21
CA SER A 1 -34.27 -11.60 -22.96
C SER A 1 -33.68 -12.45 -21.84
N VAL A 2 -33.02 -11.85 -20.83
CA VAL A 2 -32.40 -12.60 -19.71
C VAL A 2 -33.44 -13.48 -18.99
N PHE A 3 -34.73 -13.13 -19.11
CA PHE A 3 -35.90 -13.89 -18.65
C PHE A 3 -35.98 -15.35 -19.15
N ASN A 4 -35.36 -15.71 -20.28
CA ASN A 4 -35.48 -17.07 -20.84
C ASN A 4 -34.37 -18.04 -20.43
N THR A 5 -33.41 -17.60 -19.60
CA THR A 5 -32.21 -18.41 -19.26
C THR A 5 -32.30 -19.06 -17.89
N TRP A 6 -33.15 -18.55 -17.01
CA TRP A 6 -33.43 -19.14 -15.72
C TRP A 6 -34.33 -20.38 -15.87
N ILE A 7 -33.90 -21.52 -15.33
CA ILE A 7 -34.71 -22.75 -15.32
C ILE A 7 -35.57 -22.72 -14.06
N PRO A 8 -36.90 -22.56 -14.19
CA PRO A 8 -37.77 -22.36 -13.02
C PRO A 8 -37.89 -23.56 -12.08
N SER A 9 -37.54 -24.74 -12.59
CA SER A 9 -37.65 -26.01 -11.87
C SER A 9 -36.38 -26.38 -11.08
N GLU A 10 -35.32 -25.58 -11.10
CA GLU A 10 -34.03 -25.92 -10.48
C GLU A 10 -33.50 -24.79 -9.57
N ASP A 11 -32.90 -25.08 -8.41
CA ASP A 11 -32.34 -24.04 -7.53
C ASP A 11 -31.12 -23.34 -8.14
N ALA A 12 -30.88 -22.08 -7.72
CA ALA A 12 -29.66 -21.36 -8.08
C ALA A 12 -28.43 -22.12 -7.55
N ARG A 13 -27.54 -22.50 -8.47
CA ARG A 13 -26.32 -23.23 -8.13
C ARG A 13 -25.20 -22.20 -8.03
N ILE A 14 -24.81 -21.89 -6.79
CA ILE A 14 -23.55 -21.18 -6.55
C ILE A 14 -22.46 -22.13 -6.96
N VAL A 15 -21.73 -21.74 -8.00
CA VAL A 15 -20.66 -22.57 -8.50
C VAL A 15 -19.36 -22.06 -7.93
N GLU A 16 -18.80 -22.86 -7.02
CA GLU A 16 -17.38 -22.78 -6.68
C GLU A 16 -16.57 -23.09 -7.93
N ASP A 17 -15.45 -22.41 -8.12
CA ASP A 17 -14.61 -22.61 -9.29
C ASP A 17 -14.42 -24.11 -9.57
N PHE A 18 -14.94 -24.56 -10.72
CA PHE A 18 -14.74 -25.90 -11.28
C PHE A 18 -15.27 -27.11 -10.46
N SER A 19 -15.97 -26.93 -9.33
CA SER A 19 -16.42 -28.08 -8.49
C SER A 19 -17.45 -28.99 -9.19
N HIS A 20 -18.34 -28.45 -10.01
CA HIS A 20 -19.36 -29.18 -10.78
C HIS A 20 -18.81 -29.94 -12.01
N LEU A 21 -17.57 -29.68 -12.45
CA LEU A 21 -16.91 -30.51 -13.47
C LEU A 21 -16.60 -31.92 -12.93
N SER A 22 -16.55 -32.10 -11.62
CA SER A 22 -16.38 -33.41 -10.98
C SER A 22 -17.62 -34.31 -11.05
N GLN A 23 -18.83 -33.75 -11.25
CA GLN A 23 -20.07 -34.51 -11.15
C GLN A 23 -20.59 -35.04 -12.50
N ILE A 24 -20.24 -34.37 -13.62
CA ILE A 24 -20.60 -34.83 -14.97
C ILE A 24 -19.69 -35.98 -15.43
N PHE A 25 -18.52 -36.15 -14.80
CA PHE A 25 -17.58 -37.22 -15.07
C PHE A 25 -17.50 -38.15 -13.83
N HIS A 26 -18.04 -39.37 -13.97
CA HIS A 26 -18.30 -40.34 -12.89
C HIS A 26 -17.17 -40.62 -11.87
N PRO A 27 -17.51 -41.25 -10.72
CA PRO A 27 -17.01 -40.94 -9.39
C PRO A 27 -15.85 -41.85 -8.99
N GLN A 28 -14.76 -41.27 -8.51
CA GLN A 28 -14.03 -41.74 -7.33
C GLN A 28 -12.75 -40.93 -7.17
N ALA A 29 -12.61 -40.39 -5.97
CA ALA A 29 -11.38 -40.00 -5.30
C ALA A 29 -10.84 -38.59 -5.53
N HIS A 30 -10.80 -37.90 -4.40
CA HIS A 30 -10.00 -36.73 -3.99
C HIS A 30 -10.46 -35.34 -4.43
N ALA A 31 -11.01 -34.66 -3.41
CA ALA A 31 -11.21 -33.23 -3.31
C ALA A 31 -9.84 -32.54 -3.26
N GLU A 32 -9.49 -31.84 -4.33
CA GLU A 32 -8.38 -30.90 -4.41
C GLU A 32 -8.96 -29.62 -5.04
N GLU A 33 -8.93 -28.54 -4.26
CA GLU A 33 -9.61 -27.27 -4.51
C GLU A 33 -8.55 -26.25 -4.98
N HIS A 34 -8.57 -25.87 -6.26
CA HIS A 34 -7.56 -24.98 -6.85
C HIS A 34 -8.04 -23.53 -6.98
N THR A 35 -7.26 -22.60 -6.44
CA THR A 35 -7.38 -21.14 -6.63
C THR A 35 -6.35 -20.64 -7.65
N ARG A 36 -6.83 -20.22 -8.82
CA ARG A 36 -6.05 -19.71 -9.96
C ARG A 36 -5.59 -18.25 -9.82
N ARG A 37 -5.23 -17.79 -8.61
CA ARG A 37 -4.74 -16.41 -8.34
C ARG A 37 -3.24 -16.20 -8.65
N LYS A 38 -2.52 -17.25 -9.05
CA LYS A 38 -1.04 -17.29 -9.03
C LYS A 38 -0.26 -16.58 -10.14
N ARG A 39 -0.88 -15.92 -11.14
CA ARG A 39 -0.08 -15.34 -12.24
C ARG A 39 0.47 -13.94 -12.01
N ASN A 40 -0.23 -13.05 -11.31
CA ASN A 40 0.19 -11.63 -11.31
C ASN A 40 1.00 -11.19 -10.08
N ALA A 41 0.89 -11.90 -8.94
CA ALA A 41 1.63 -11.54 -7.72
C ALA A 41 2.94 -12.33 -7.52
N ASP A 42 3.00 -13.59 -7.98
CA ASP A 42 4.18 -14.45 -7.78
C ASP A 42 5.26 -14.25 -8.86
N GLU A 43 4.93 -13.77 -10.07
CA GLU A 43 5.97 -13.34 -11.03
C GLU A 43 6.71 -12.11 -10.51
N ALA A 44 6.02 -11.18 -9.85
CA ALA A 44 6.64 -10.04 -9.16
C ALA A 44 7.64 -10.45 -8.07
N ALA A 45 7.31 -11.52 -7.32
CA ALA A 45 8.19 -12.08 -6.28
C ALA A 45 9.37 -12.89 -6.87
N ARG A 46 9.21 -13.54 -8.02
CA ARG A 46 10.27 -14.32 -8.69
C ARG A 46 11.34 -13.47 -9.37
N PHE A 47 10.99 -12.29 -9.91
CA PHE A 47 11.99 -11.37 -10.49
C PHE A 47 12.93 -10.76 -9.43
N ALA A 48 12.57 -10.81 -8.14
CA ALA A 48 13.39 -10.31 -7.04
C ALA A 48 14.55 -11.24 -6.64
N SER A 49 14.52 -12.55 -6.97
CA SER A 49 15.43 -13.55 -6.38
C SER A 49 16.39 -14.26 -7.36
N GLY A 50 16.35 -13.96 -8.66
CA GLY A 50 16.93 -14.85 -9.68
C GLY A 50 18.12 -14.39 -10.55
N ASN A 51 18.53 -13.12 -10.57
CA ASN A 51 19.82 -12.64 -11.11
C ASN A 51 19.93 -11.10 -11.00
N PRO A 52 21.15 -10.53 -10.90
CA PRO A 52 21.33 -9.12 -10.56
C PRO A 52 21.22 -8.20 -11.80
N ILE A 53 20.60 -7.02 -11.60
CA ILE A 53 20.63 -5.80 -12.43
C ILE A 53 19.64 -5.73 -13.63
N THR A 54 18.34 -6.01 -13.43
CA THR A 54 17.27 -5.43 -14.28
C THR A 54 16.00 -5.16 -13.47
N ARG A 55 15.87 -3.95 -12.90
CA ARG A 55 14.62 -3.45 -12.27
C ARG A 55 13.77 -2.68 -13.29
N ALA A 56 13.44 -3.30 -14.41
CA ALA A 56 12.51 -2.74 -15.39
C ALA A 56 11.54 -3.84 -15.80
N CYS A 57 10.26 -3.48 -15.96
CA CYS A 57 9.29 -4.41 -16.50
C CYS A 57 9.69 -4.77 -17.95
N ASP A 58 10.19 -5.99 -18.15
CA ASP A 58 10.67 -6.51 -19.43
C ASP A 58 9.59 -7.31 -20.18
N ARG A 59 8.42 -7.51 -19.56
CA ARG A 59 7.25 -8.14 -20.17
C ARG A 59 6.55 -7.15 -21.09
N PRO A 60 6.61 -7.32 -22.43
CA PRO A 60 5.94 -6.44 -23.36
C PRO A 60 4.45 -6.37 -23.01
N GLY A 61 3.95 -5.15 -22.80
CA GLY A 61 2.53 -4.95 -22.51
C GLY A 61 2.09 -4.94 -21.07
N TYR A 62 3.04 -4.93 -20.14
CA TYR A 62 2.77 -4.76 -18.73
C TYR A 62 3.60 -3.60 -18.19
N THR A 63 3.20 -3.06 -17.06
CA THR A 63 3.77 -1.91 -16.38
C THR A 63 3.68 -2.12 -14.87
N GLY A 64 4.20 -1.17 -14.10
CA GLY A 64 4.41 -1.31 -12.66
C GLY A 64 5.83 -1.76 -12.32
N GLN A 65 6.16 -1.74 -11.04
CA GLN A 65 7.51 -2.00 -10.54
C GLN A 65 7.95 -3.45 -10.79
N TYR A 66 7.00 -4.33 -11.07
CA TYR A 66 7.13 -5.77 -11.18
C TYR A 66 6.36 -6.38 -12.37
N CYS A 67 5.98 -5.59 -13.39
CA CYS A 67 5.08 -6.02 -14.48
C CYS A 67 3.69 -6.49 -14.04
N GLU A 68 3.21 -5.99 -12.90
CA GLU A 68 1.98 -6.43 -12.27
C GLU A 68 0.71 -5.88 -12.94
N PHE A 69 0.83 -4.82 -13.74
CA PHE A 69 -0.32 -4.17 -14.36
C PHE A 69 -0.28 -4.28 -15.89
N PRO A 70 -1.31 -4.84 -16.56
CA PRO A 70 -1.40 -4.78 -18.00
C PRO A 70 -1.52 -3.34 -18.51
N ILE A 71 -0.89 -3.05 -19.64
CA ILE A 71 -1.05 -1.81 -20.39
C ILE A 71 -1.59 -2.13 -21.79
N CYS A 72 -2.61 -1.39 -22.23
CA CYS A 72 -3.23 -1.65 -23.52
C CYS A 72 -2.29 -1.29 -24.67
N GLU A 73 -2.26 -2.13 -25.71
CA GLU A 73 -1.44 -1.87 -26.91
C GLU A 73 -1.93 -0.69 -27.73
N SER A 74 -3.24 -0.48 -27.71
CA SER A 74 -3.91 0.62 -28.38
C SER A 74 -5.10 1.07 -27.54
N PHE A 75 -5.30 2.38 -27.50
CA PHE A 75 -6.39 3.01 -26.77
C PHE A 75 -7.64 3.05 -27.65
N ASN A 76 -8.78 2.63 -27.11
CA ASN A 76 -10.07 2.70 -27.79
C ASN A 76 -10.71 4.08 -27.52
N PRO A 77 -10.79 4.97 -28.51
CA PRO A 77 -11.36 6.31 -28.32
C PRO A 77 -12.89 6.30 -28.24
N VAL A 78 -13.54 5.16 -28.50
CA VAL A 78 -14.99 5.02 -28.54
C VAL A 78 -15.45 4.35 -27.25
N CYS A 79 -16.18 5.11 -26.44
CA CYS A 79 -16.84 4.60 -25.26
C CYS A 79 -18.30 5.06 -25.26
N ASN A 80 -19.23 4.11 -25.17
CA ASN A 80 -20.66 4.41 -25.15
C ASN A 80 -21.20 4.25 -23.71
N PRO A 81 -21.39 5.34 -22.95
CA PRO A 81 -21.93 5.28 -21.59
C PRO A 81 -23.39 4.80 -21.54
N GLU A 82 -24.07 4.72 -22.68
CA GLU A 82 -25.46 4.24 -22.81
C GLU A 82 -25.53 2.78 -23.32
N GLN A 83 -24.40 2.05 -23.39
CA GLN A 83 -24.34 0.70 -23.99
C GLN A 83 -25.38 -0.27 -23.42
N PHE A 84 -25.61 -0.24 -22.10
CA PHE A 84 -26.56 -1.13 -21.43
C PHE A 84 -27.83 -0.39 -20.97
N LEU A 85 -28.07 0.82 -21.46
CA LEU A 85 -29.28 1.57 -21.17
C LEU A 85 -30.46 0.99 -21.97
N GLY A 86 -31.48 0.47 -21.28
CA GLY A 86 -32.73 0.02 -21.90
C GLY A 86 -33.79 1.12 -21.94
N ASP A 87 -34.89 0.87 -22.65
CA ASP A 87 -36.05 1.78 -22.73
C ASP A 87 -36.63 2.12 -21.34
N ASP A 88 -36.56 1.17 -20.39
CA ASP A 88 -37.03 1.29 -19.01
C ASP A 88 -35.93 1.75 -18.02
N GLY A 89 -34.71 2.05 -18.50
CA GLY A 89 -33.56 2.46 -17.67
C GLY A 89 -32.45 1.40 -17.58
N TYR A 90 -31.46 1.65 -16.73
CA TYR A 90 -30.36 0.72 -16.45
C TYR A 90 -30.82 -0.36 -15.48
N VAL A 91 -30.43 -1.61 -15.73
CA VAL A 91 -30.67 -2.71 -14.78
C VAL A 91 -29.70 -2.58 -13.61
N VAL A 92 -30.24 -2.47 -12.40
CA VAL A 92 -29.50 -2.28 -11.15
C VAL A 92 -29.31 -3.59 -10.42
N ASP A 93 -30.34 -4.44 -10.41
CA ASP A 93 -30.30 -5.72 -9.72
C ASP A 93 -31.18 -6.77 -10.42
N LEU A 94 -30.77 -8.02 -10.32
CA LEU A 94 -31.46 -9.17 -10.91
C LEU A 94 -31.24 -10.40 -10.02
N THR A 95 -32.31 -11.00 -9.50
CA THR A 95 -32.23 -12.19 -8.64
C THR A 95 -33.45 -13.10 -8.75
N ASP A 96 -33.30 -14.38 -8.39
CA ASP A 96 -34.39 -15.33 -8.18
C ASP A 96 -34.80 -15.33 -6.70
N LEU A 97 -36.08 -15.11 -6.44
CA LEU A 97 -36.69 -15.08 -5.11
C LEU A 97 -37.30 -16.43 -4.71
N GLY A 98 -36.96 -17.51 -5.41
CA GLY A 98 -37.49 -18.83 -5.16
C GLY A 98 -39.02 -18.81 -5.28
N ASN A 99 -39.71 -19.31 -4.26
CA ASN A 99 -41.18 -19.47 -4.24
C ASN A 99 -41.97 -18.17 -3.99
N CYS A 100 -41.46 -17.03 -4.45
CA CYS A 100 -42.10 -15.72 -4.27
C CYS A 100 -42.30 -15.32 -2.81
N THR A 101 -41.44 -15.81 -1.90
CA THR A 101 -41.49 -15.50 -0.46
C THR A 101 -40.17 -15.01 0.10
N ASP A 102 -39.08 -15.17 -0.66
CA ASP A 102 -37.75 -14.84 -0.15
C ASP A 102 -37.58 -13.32 -0.12
N ALA A 103 -36.91 -12.87 0.95
CA ALA A 103 -36.53 -11.48 1.09
C ALA A 103 -35.19 -11.24 0.40
N HIS A 104 -35.07 -10.15 -0.36
CA HIS A 104 -33.85 -9.79 -1.07
C HIS A 104 -33.48 -8.32 -0.86
N LYS A 105 -32.19 -8.04 -0.65
CA LYS A 105 -31.71 -6.66 -0.46
C LYS A 105 -31.25 -6.06 -1.79
N ILE A 106 -31.82 -4.92 -2.16
CA ILE A 106 -31.36 -4.07 -3.26
C ILE A 106 -30.60 -2.87 -2.71
N ILE A 107 -29.71 -2.29 -3.53
CA ILE A 107 -28.97 -1.08 -3.19
C ILE A 107 -29.48 0.05 -4.09
N VAL A 108 -29.99 1.13 -3.48
CA VAL A 108 -30.31 2.36 -4.18
C VAL A 108 -29.16 3.33 -3.98
N ASP A 109 -28.53 3.78 -5.06
CA ASP A 109 -27.48 4.79 -5.00
C ASP A 109 -28.00 6.21 -5.28
N GLU A 110 -27.20 7.22 -4.95
CA GLU A 110 -27.57 8.63 -5.03
C GLU A 110 -27.89 9.15 -6.44
N THR A 111 -27.51 8.39 -7.48
CA THR A 111 -27.71 8.80 -8.87
C THR A 111 -28.98 8.21 -9.48
N MET A 112 -29.68 7.32 -8.76
CA MET A 112 -30.87 6.63 -9.25
C MET A 112 -32.14 7.49 -9.11
N PHE A 113 -32.95 7.53 -10.17
CA PHE A 113 -34.30 8.09 -10.19
C PHE A 113 -35.20 7.29 -11.14
N ASP A 114 -36.52 7.47 -11.04
CA ASP A 114 -37.51 6.65 -11.76
C ASP A 114 -37.22 5.14 -11.63
N ILE A 115 -37.09 4.71 -10.37
CA ILE A 115 -36.76 3.35 -9.95
C ILE A 115 -37.98 2.46 -10.14
N ARG A 116 -37.86 1.44 -10.98
CA ARG A 116 -38.86 0.42 -11.25
C ARG A 116 -38.39 -0.92 -10.71
N ILE A 117 -39.19 -1.51 -9.83
CA ILE A 117 -38.95 -2.81 -9.21
C ILE A 117 -40.07 -3.74 -9.63
N GLU A 118 -39.71 -4.80 -10.32
CA GLU A 118 -40.62 -5.78 -10.90
C GLU A 118 -40.37 -7.15 -10.28
N VAL A 119 -41.44 -7.77 -9.77
CA VAL A 119 -41.47 -9.19 -9.43
C VAL A 119 -42.36 -9.89 -10.44
N GLN A 120 -41.77 -10.80 -11.22
CA GLN A 120 -42.48 -11.58 -12.23
C GLN A 120 -42.45 -13.07 -11.87
N SER A 121 -43.60 -13.72 -11.94
CA SER A 121 -43.78 -15.16 -11.81
C SER A 121 -44.07 -15.84 -13.15
N LEU A 122 -43.88 -17.15 -13.22
CA LEU A 122 -44.11 -17.92 -14.45
C LEU A 122 -45.52 -18.47 -14.56
N ASP A 123 -46.14 -18.71 -13.42
CA ASP A 123 -47.55 -19.06 -13.33
C ASP A 123 -48.35 -17.84 -12.88
N ASN A 124 -49.66 -17.89 -13.12
CA ASN A 124 -50.59 -16.85 -12.69
C ASN A 124 -50.83 -16.96 -11.17
N VAL A 125 -49.87 -16.49 -10.37
CA VAL A 125 -49.91 -16.50 -8.90
C VAL A 125 -50.03 -15.09 -8.29
N SER A 126 -50.32 -14.09 -9.11
CA SER A 126 -50.53 -12.68 -8.72
C SER A 126 -49.51 -12.22 -7.67
N PRO A 127 -48.20 -12.19 -8.02
CA PRO A 127 -47.16 -11.83 -7.08
C PRO A 127 -47.36 -10.40 -6.58
N LYS A 128 -46.82 -10.09 -5.41
CA LYS A 128 -46.79 -8.77 -4.78
C LYS A 128 -45.45 -8.56 -4.13
N LEU A 129 -45.00 -7.32 -4.07
CA LEU A 129 -43.80 -6.94 -3.33
C LEU A 129 -44.10 -5.79 -2.38
N THR A 130 -43.38 -5.80 -1.26
CA THR A 130 -43.31 -4.70 -0.30
C THR A 130 -41.85 -4.31 -0.14
N ILE A 131 -41.57 -3.02 -0.13
CA ILE A 131 -40.22 -2.49 0.09
C ILE A 131 -40.17 -1.99 1.53
N ILE A 132 -39.17 -2.46 2.25
CA ILE A 132 -38.96 -2.15 3.67
C ILE A 132 -37.52 -1.65 3.78
N ASP A 133 -37.34 -0.42 4.27
CA ASP A 133 -36.00 0.03 4.68
C ASP A 133 -35.60 -0.59 6.03
N ASP A 134 -34.35 -0.41 6.44
CA ASP A 134 -33.87 -0.99 7.69
C ASP A 134 -34.55 -0.35 8.95
N ASN A 135 -35.35 0.72 8.78
CA ASN A 135 -36.15 1.38 9.81
C ASN A 135 -37.63 0.93 9.84
N GLY A 136 -38.02 -0.04 9.00
CA GLY A 136 -39.40 -0.53 8.91
C GLY A 136 -40.36 0.39 8.16
N TYR A 137 -39.85 1.42 7.47
CA TYR A 137 -40.64 2.25 6.56
C TYR A 137 -41.02 1.44 5.33
N ILE A 138 -42.32 1.41 5.06
CA ILE A 138 -42.88 0.76 3.88
C ILE A 138 -42.89 1.78 2.75
N GLY A 139 -42.00 1.63 1.78
CA GLY A 139 -41.99 2.45 0.58
C GLY A 139 -43.27 2.23 -0.22
N THR A 140 -44.19 3.21 -0.22
CA THR A 140 -45.38 3.16 -1.07
C THR A 140 -45.02 3.58 -2.50
N PRO A 141 -45.28 2.75 -3.53
CA PRO A 141 -44.97 3.10 -4.89
C PRO A 141 -45.81 4.28 -5.39
N ASP A 142 -45.20 5.17 -6.18
CA ASP A 142 -45.91 6.26 -6.87
C ASP A 142 -46.91 5.71 -7.89
N GLN A 143 -46.55 4.58 -8.51
CA GLN A 143 -47.40 3.83 -9.41
C GLN A 143 -47.14 2.34 -9.23
N SER A 144 -48.21 1.55 -9.20
CA SER A 144 -48.10 0.09 -9.27
C SER A 144 -48.95 -0.48 -10.40
N ILE A 145 -48.45 -1.57 -10.98
CA ILE A 145 -49.14 -2.36 -12.00
C ILE A 145 -49.21 -3.79 -11.45
N GLN A 146 -50.41 -4.33 -11.35
CA GLN A 146 -50.66 -5.72 -10.95
C GLN A 146 -51.25 -6.46 -12.15
N GLU A 147 -50.59 -7.53 -12.57
CA GLU A 147 -51.10 -8.51 -13.52
C GLU A 147 -51.15 -9.89 -12.85
N ASP A 148 -51.66 -10.88 -13.59
CA ASP A 148 -51.79 -12.25 -13.08
C ASP A 148 -50.42 -12.91 -12.82
N ASP A 149 -49.40 -12.53 -13.59
CA ASP A 149 -48.03 -13.08 -13.58
C ASP A 149 -46.95 -12.08 -13.15
N ARG A 150 -47.27 -10.80 -12.92
CA ARG A 150 -46.27 -9.81 -12.47
C ARG A 150 -46.83 -8.72 -11.58
N TYR A 151 -45.94 -8.11 -10.80
CA TYR A 151 -46.19 -6.87 -10.09
C TYR A 151 -45.02 -5.91 -10.28
N VAL A 152 -45.34 -4.69 -10.73
CA VAL A 152 -44.38 -3.63 -10.97
C VAL A 152 -44.67 -2.48 -10.02
N ALA A 153 -43.65 -2.05 -9.28
CA ALA A 153 -43.67 -0.89 -8.41
C ALA A 153 -42.72 0.18 -8.97
N VAL A 154 -43.23 1.38 -9.23
CA VAL A 154 -42.45 2.50 -9.76
C VAL A 154 -42.38 3.61 -8.71
N PHE A 155 -41.17 4.10 -8.48
CA PHE A 155 -40.83 5.15 -7.54
C PHE A 155 -40.05 6.23 -8.29
N LYS A 156 -40.52 7.48 -8.26
CA LYS A 156 -39.78 8.58 -8.88
C LYS A 156 -38.45 8.82 -8.18
N PHE A 157 -38.44 8.64 -6.86
CA PHE A 157 -37.26 8.81 -6.02
C PHE A 157 -37.40 7.97 -4.75
N ILE A 158 -36.32 7.27 -4.39
CA ILE A 158 -36.12 6.62 -3.10
C ILE A 158 -34.76 7.12 -2.57
N PRO A 159 -34.62 7.50 -1.29
CA PRO A 159 -33.32 7.87 -0.73
C PRO A 159 -32.26 6.78 -0.94
N ALA A 160 -31.00 7.17 -1.12
CA ALA A 160 -29.90 6.20 -1.25
C ALA A 160 -29.78 5.35 0.03
N GLY A 161 -29.51 4.06 -0.12
CA GLY A 161 -29.42 3.10 0.98
C GLY A 161 -29.79 1.68 0.58
N PRO A 162 -29.59 0.71 1.48
CA PRO A 162 -30.06 -0.67 1.30
C PRO A 162 -31.57 -0.75 1.55
N TYR A 163 -32.28 -1.52 0.72
CA TYR A 163 -33.71 -1.79 0.89
C TYR A 163 -34.00 -3.26 0.81
N THR A 164 -34.82 -3.77 1.72
CA THR A 164 -35.29 -5.15 1.72
C THR A 164 -36.60 -5.25 0.94
N ILE A 165 -36.60 -6.07 -0.11
CA ILE A 165 -37.77 -6.42 -0.89
C ILE A 165 -38.36 -7.70 -0.30
N GLN A 166 -39.59 -7.64 0.18
CA GLN A 166 -40.35 -8.79 0.61
C GLN A 166 -41.42 -9.12 -0.40
N SER A 167 -41.32 -10.31 -1.01
CA SER A 167 -42.28 -10.80 -1.98
C SER A 167 -43.35 -11.70 -1.35
N SER A 168 -44.52 -11.77 -1.98
CA SER A 168 -45.59 -12.72 -1.65
C SER A 168 -46.36 -13.08 -2.91
N ALA A 169 -46.97 -14.26 -2.96
CA ALA A 169 -47.84 -14.69 -4.05
C ALA A 169 -49.08 -15.42 -3.52
N SER A 170 -50.13 -15.57 -4.35
CA SER A 170 -51.34 -16.31 -3.96
C SER A 170 -51.12 -17.82 -3.84
N SER A 171 -49.99 -18.33 -4.35
CA SER A 171 -49.54 -19.72 -4.28
C SER A 171 -48.02 -19.77 -4.34
N ASN A 172 -47.41 -20.59 -3.48
CA ASN A 172 -45.94 -20.77 -3.40
C ASN A 172 -45.42 -21.83 -4.38
N ASN A 173 -46.25 -22.25 -5.35
CA ASN A 173 -45.88 -23.28 -6.33
C ASN A 173 -45.21 -22.70 -7.58
N SER A 174 -45.12 -21.37 -7.69
CA SER A 174 -44.45 -20.69 -8.80
C SER A 174 -43.20 -19.99 -8.29
N ARG A 175 -42.22 -19.83 -9.20
CA ARG A 175 -41.02 -19.06 -8.91
C ARG A 175 -41.15 -17.61 -9.33
N CYS A 176 -40.47 -16.73 -8.59
CA CYS A 176 -40.47 -15.29 -8.84
C CYS A 176 -39.06 -14.76 -9.10
N ILE A 177 -38.93 -13.92 -10.12
CA ILE A 177 -37.69 -13.18 -10.43
C ILE A 177 -37.91 -11.72 -10.06
N LEU A 178 -36.93 -11.14 -9.35
CA LEU A 178 -36.87 -9.71 -9.06
C LEU A 178 -35.97 -9.03 -10.08
N THR A 179 -36.47 -7.98 -10.72
CA THR A 179 -35.69 -7.08 -11.57
C THR A 179 -35.83 -5.65 -11.05
N THR A 180 -34.71 -4.99 -10.81
CA THR A 180 -34.68 -3.56 -10.47
C THR A 180 -34.04 -2.79 -11.61
N THR A 181 -34.75 -1.77 -12.10
CA THR A 181 -34.31 -0.85 -13.16
C THR A 181 -34.42 0.59 -12.67
N ALA A 182 -33.52 1.46 -13.09
CA ALA A 182 -33.59 2.89 -12.76
C ALA A 182 -32.91 3.74 -13.83
N GLN A 183 -33.34 4.99 -13.96
CA GLN A 183 -32.56 6.01 -14.65
C GLN A 183 -31.40 6.44 -13.74
N THR A 184 -30.19 6.54 -14.29
CA THR A 184 -28.99 6.87 -13.49
C THR A 184 -27.94 7.55 -14.35
N THR A 185 -27.20 8.48 -13.75
CA THR A 185 -26.03 9.11 -14.39
C THR A 185 -24.77 8.29 -14.26
N MET A 186 -24.71 7.32 -13.34
CA MET A 186 -23.57 6.44 -13.12
C MET A 186 -23.81 5.12 -13.86
N THR A 187 -23.07 4.91 -14.95
CA THR A 187 -23.27 3.78 -15.86
C THR A 187 -21.97 3.01 -16.09
N ILE A 188 -22.09 1.78 -16.56
CA ILE A 188 -20.94 0.94 -16.97
C ILE A 188 -21.03 0.64 -18.46
N SER A 189 -19.88 0.47 -19.09
CA SER A 189 -19.75 -0.04 -20.47
C SER A 189 -18.55 -0.98 -20.58
N GLY A 190 -18.56 -1.86 -21.57
CA GLY A 190 -17.50 -2.84 -21.77
C GLY A 190 -17.93 -4.09 -22.54
N GLY A 191 -17.16 -5.17 -22.41
CA GLY A 191 -17.42 -6.43 -23.10
C GLY A 191 -16.31 -7.45 -22.88
N PHE A 192 -16.06 -8.28 -23.89
CA PHE A 192 -15.28 -9.52 -23.77
C PHE A 192 -14.11 -9.60 -24.75
N GLN A 193 -13.00 -10.22 -24.36
CA GLN A 193 -11.87 -10.51 -25.24
C GLN A 193 -11.35 -11.95 -25.07
N THR A 194 -10.90 -12.58 -26.17
CA THR A 194 -10.39 -13.97 -26.20
C THR A 194 -8.92 -14.09 -26.60
N ASP A 195 -8.42 -13.31 -27.57
CA ASP A 195 -7.09 -13.54 -28.17
C ASP A 195 -5.92 -12.77 -27.51
N GLU A 196 -6.18 -11.70 -26.76
CA GLU A 196 -5.20 -10.94 -25.96
C GLU A 196 -5.85 -10.34 -24.72
N ARG A 197 -6.17 -11.28 -23.83
CA ARG A 197 -7.14 -11.22 -22.76
C ARG A 197 -7.08 -9.99 -21.84
N ASP A 198 -5.90 -9.48 -21.53
CA ASP A 198 -5.72 -8.34 -20.64
C ASP A 198 -5.13 -7.09 -21.31
N ARG A 199 -4.74 -7.15 -22.59
CA ARG A 199 -4.01 -6.06 -23.27
C ARG A 199 -4.76 -5.40 -24.43
N SER A 200 -5.87 -5.98 -24.86
CA SER A 200 -6.78 -5.34 -25.81
C SER A 200 -7.71 -4.37 -25.08
N ASP A 201 -7.91 -3.19 -25.66
CA ASP A 201 -8.91 -2.20 -25.24
C ASP A 201 -10.18 -2.21 -26.12
N PHE A 202 -10.27 -3.18 -27.02
CA PHE A 202 -11.37 -3.35 -27.97
C PHE A 202 -12.17 -4.60 -27.59
N PRO A 203 -13.02 -4.53 -26.54
CA PRO A 203 -13.90 -5.64 -26.19
C PRO A 203 -14.96 -5.87 -27.28
N GLU A 204 -15.31 -7.12 -27.50
CA GLU A 204 -16.50 -7.52 -28.24
C GLU A 204 -17.72 -7.59 -27.32
N GLU A 205 -18.92 -7.34 -27.85
CA GLU A 205 -20.17 -7.36 -27.05
C GLU A 205 -20.56 -8.78 -26.60
N THR A 206 -20.04 -9.83 -27.25
CA THR A 206 -20.36 -11.24 -26.95
C THR A 206 -19.15 -12.00 -26.46
N ALA A 207 -19.36 -12.92 -25.53
CA ALA A 207 -18.36 -13.87 -25.06
C ALA A 207 -18.32 -15.10 -25.98
N ALA A 208 -17.16 -15.76 -26.10
CA ALA A 208 -17.03 -17.04 -26.77
C ALA A 208 -17.44 -18.18 -25.84
N ALA A 209 -18.37 -19.03 -26.31
CA ALA A 209 -18.73 -20.26 -25.63
C ALA A 209 -17.58 -21.29 -25.68
N HIS A 210 -17.43 -22.06 -24.60
CA HIS A 210 -16.41 -23.10 -24.45
C HIS A 210 -14.96 -22.59 -24.52
N GLN A 211 -14.75 -21.30 -24.26
CA GLN A 211 -13.44 -20.65 -24.26
C GLN A 211 -13.34 -19.70 -23.06
N PHE A 212 -12.11 -19.37 -22.66
CA PHE A 212 -11.87 -18.33 -21.66
C PHE A 212 -12.02 -16.94 -22.29
N ASN A 213 -12.77 -16.09 -21.61
CA ASN A 213 -13.05 -14.72 -21.96
C ASN A 213 -12.56 -13.82 -20.82
N SER A 214 -12.10 -12.63 -21.18
CA SER A 214 -11.79 -11.58 -20.22
C SER A 214 -12.86 -10.52 -20.27
N ILE A 215 -13.39 -10.18 -19.11
CA ILE A 215 -14.36 -9.10 -18.93
C ILE A 215 -13.58 -7.79 -18.84
N LEU A 216 -13.92 -6.83 -19.68
CA LEU A 216 -13.32 -5.50 -19.73
C LEU A 216 -14.41 -4.46 -19.47
N LEU A 217 -14.22 -3.56 -18.50
CA LEU A 217 -15.24 -2.61 -18.04
C LEU A 217 -14.64 -1.22 -17.79
N THR A 218 -15.50 -0.21 -17.86
CA THR A 218 -15.24 1.16 -17.40
C THR A 218 -16.46 1.72 -16.67
N LEU A 219 -16.23 2.74 -15.86
CA LEU A 219 -17.25 3.42 -15.06
C LEU A 219 -17.42 4.88 -15.50
N HIS A 220 -18.65 5.27 -15.79
CA HIS A 220 -19.01 6.60 -16.27
C HIS A 220 -19.74 7.44 -15.22
N GLY A 221 -19.79 8.75 -15.44
CA GLY A 221 -20.64 9.67 -14.68
C GLY A 221 -20.19 9.93 -13.25
N THR A 222 -18.94 9.62 -12.92
CA THR A 222 -18.35 9.80 -11.58
C THR A 222 -16.88 10.22 -11.67
N ARG A 223 -16.27 10.52 -10.52
CA ARG A 223 -14.86 10.91 -10.40
C ARG A 223 -14.18 10.11 -9.29
N ALA A 224 -12.85 10.00 -9.34
CA ALA A 224 -12.08 9.38 -8.27
C ALA A 224 -12.42 10.01 -6.90
N PRO A 225 -12.61 9.22 -5.83
CA PRO A 225 -12.16 7.82 -5.66
C PRO A 225 -13.15 6.73 -6.11
N ALA A 226 -14.26 7.07 -6.77
CA ALA A 226 -15.22 6.08 -7.26
C ALA A 226 -14.56 5.02 -8.16
N ALA A 227 -14.91 3.75 -7.97
CA ALA A 227 -14.30 2.64 -8.71
C ALA A 227 -15.16 1.38 -8.72
N LEU A 228 -15.04 0.59 -9.79
CA LEU A 228 -15.53 -0.78 -9.81
C LEU A 228 -14.66 -1.65 -8.89
N LYS A 229 -15.28 -2.56 -8.16
CA LYS A 229 -14.61 -3.44 -7.19
C LYS A 229 -14.72 -4.89 -7.60
N THR A 230 -15.94 -5.36 -7.88
CA THR A 230 -16.17 -6.77 -8.18
C THR A 230 -17.11 -6.99 -9.35
N VAL A 231 -16.99 -8.14 -9.99
CA VAL A 231 -17.91 -8.66 -11.02
C VAL A 231 -18.32 -10.09 -10.67
N SER A 232 -19.62 -10.36 -10.74
CA SER A 232 -20.22 -11.69 -10.67
C SER A 232 -20.91 -11.98 -12.00
N VAL A 233 -21.13 -13.25 -12.33
CA VAL A 233 -21.81 -13.61 -13.59
C VAL A 233 -22.93 -14.59 -13.29
N VAL A 234 -24.10 -14.32 -13.84
CA VAL A 234 -25.28 -15.18 -13.80
C VAL A 234 -25.55 -15.71 -15.20
N GLY A 235 -25.76 -17.03 -15.32
CA GLY A 235 -25.92 -17.72 -16.60
C GLY A 235 -27.14 -18.64 -16.71
N PRO A 236 -27.28 -19.34 -17.86
CA PRO A 236 -28.28 -20.38 -18.06
C PRO A 236 -28.18 -21.47 -16.98
N GLU A 237 -29.31 -22.11 -16.67
CA GLU A 237 -29.41 -23.15 -15.62
C GLU A 237 -29.15 -22.64 -14.18
N ASN A 238 -29.39 -21.34 -13.95
CA ASN A 238 -29.26 -20.68 -12.65
C ASN A 238 -27.83 -20.72 -12.07
N TYR A 239 -26.84 -20.67 -12.95
CA TYR A 239 -25.42 -20.65 -12.63
C TYR A 239 -25.00 -19.27 -12.09
N VAL A 240 -24.37 -19.22 -10.92
CA VAL A 240 -23.84 -17.97 -10.33
C VAL A 240 -22.35 -18.11 -10.03
N LEU A 241 -21.51 -17.32 -10.72
CA LEU A 241 -20.10 -17.12 -10.38
C LEU A 241 -19.96 -16.22 -9.16
N ARG A 242 -19.16 -16.66 -8.17
CA ARG A 242 -18.80 -15.87 -6.99
C ARG A 242 -18.23 -14.49 -7.40
N PRO A 243 -18.44 -13.42 -6.61
CA PRO A 243 -17.87 -12.10 -6.90
C PRO A 243 -16.35 -12.14 -7.07
N ARG A 244 -15.86 -11.60 -8.18
CA ARG A 244 -14.43 -11.57 -8.53
C ARG A 244 -13.92 -10.15 -8.56
N VAL A 245 -12.73 -9.93 -8.03
CA VAL A 245 -12.09 -8.62 -8.02
C VAL A 245 -11.78 -8.19 -9.44
N LEU A 246 -12.19 -6.97 -9.80
CA LEU A 246 -11.77 -6.31 -11.02
C LEU A 246 -10.39 -5.66 -10.79
N ASN A 247 -9.40 -6.10 -11.54
CA ASN A 247 -8.07 -5.51 -11.53
C ASN A 247 -8.03 -4.26 -12.42
N LYS A 248 -7.03 -3.41 -12.21
CA LYS A 248 -6.80 -2.23 -13.05
C LYS A 248 -5.81 -2.51 -14.18
N ARG A 249 -6.08 -1.91 -15.33
CA ARG A 249 -5.21 -1.81 -16.49
C ARG A 249 -4.91 -0.34 -16.77
N TYR A 250 -3.74 -0.06 -17.32
CA TYR A 250 -3.31 1.31 -17.60
C TYR A 250 -3.27 1.57 -19.11
N GLY A 251 -3.39 2.84 -19.52
CA GLY A 251 -3.39 3.20 -20.94
C GLY A 251 -4.60 2.66 -21.74
N CYS A 252 -5.65 2.21 -21.05
CA CYS A 252 -6.88 1.66 -21.61
C CYS A 252 -8.07 2.60 -21.31
N GLN A 253 -9.06 2.64 -22.21
CA GLN A 253 -10.38 3.22 -21.97
C GLN A 253 -11.24 2.31 -21.08
N HIS A 254 -11.07 0.98 -21.17
CA HIS A 254 -11.70 0.00 -20.27
C HIS A 254 -10.71 -0.41 -19.18
N GLU A 255 -10.60 0.41 -18.15
CA GLU A 255 -9.55 0.34 -17.14
C GLU A 255 -9.74 -0.79 -16.13
N PHE A 256 -10.92 -1.40 -16.02
CA PHE A 256 -11.20 -2.51 -15.12
C PHE A 256 -11.28 -3.84 -15.89
N TYR A 257 -10.68 -4.91 -15.36
CA TYR A 257 -10.75 -6.22 -16.01
C TYR A 257 -10.78 -7.43 -15.08
N PHE A 258 -11.32 -8.53 -15.58
CA PHE A 258 -11.26 -9.86 -14.96
C PHE A 258 -11.00 -10.93 -16.03
N ASP A 259 -9.92 -11.70 -15.88
CA ASP A 259 -9.41 -12.62 -16.92
C ASP A 259 -9.71 -14.11 -16.66
N SER A 260 -10.97 -14.48 -16.39
CA SER A 260 -11.34 -15.89 -16.16
C SER A 260 -12.83 -16.20 -16.33
N LEU A 261 -13.54 -15.53 -17.25
CA LEU A 261 -14.91 -15.93 -17.56
C LEU A 261 -14.92 -17.13 -18.51
N PHE A 262 -15.58 -18.23 -18.15
CA PHE A 262 -15.81 -19.37 -19.04
C PHE A 262 -17.31 -19.63 -19.20
N CYS A 263 -17.81 -19.59 -20.44
CA CYS A 263 -19.19 -19.95 -20.73
C CYS A 263 -19.29 -21.44 -21.05
N TYR A 264 -20.07 -22.19 -20.28
CA TYR A 264 -20.28 -23.62 -20.48
C TYR A 264 -21.20 -23.96 -21.66
N SER A 265 -22.09 -23.05 -22.03
CA SER A 265 -23.04 -23.23 -23.13
C SER A 265 -23.25 -21.90 -23.84
N THR A 266 -23.83 -21.97 -25.04
CA THR A 266 -24.33 -20.78 -25.71
C THR A 266 -25.63 -20.35 -25.06
N GLY A 267 -25.81 -19.05 -24.81
CA GLY A 267 -27.01 -18.53 -24.15
C GLY A 267 -26.85 -17.09 -23.71
N SER A 268 -27.89 -16.51 -23.12
CA SER A 268 -27.82 -15.17 -22.51
C SER A 268 -27.35 -15.27 -21.06
N TYR A 269 -26.57 -14.30 -20.64
CA TYR A 269 -25.96 -14.18 -19.33
C TYR A 269 -26.08 -12.74 -18.83
N ALA A 270 -25.78 -12.49 -17.56
CA ALA A 270 -25.72 -11.16 -16.98
C ALA A 270 -24.48 -11.03 -16.09
N LEU A 271 -23.75 -9.93 -16.26
CA LEU A 271 -22.71 -9.48 -15.34
C LEU A 271 -23.37 -8.66 -14.24
N ILE A 272 -23.10 -8.98 -12.98
CA ILE A 272 -23.45 -8.14 -11.83
C ILE A 272 -22.17 -7.46 -11.38
N VAL A 273 -22.07 -6.16 -11.57
CA VAL A 273 -20.88 -5.36 -11.26
C VAL A 273 -21.18 -4.51 -10.03
N GLU A 274 -20.29 -4.56 -9.05
CA GLU A 274 -20.39 -3.78 -7.81
C GLU A 274 -19.19 -2.86 -7.66
N GLY A 275 -19.43 -1.68 -7.10
CA GLY A 275 -18.41 -0.66 -6.89
C GLY A 275 -18.72 0.24 -5.72
N VAL A 276 -17.84 1.23 -5.53
CA VAL A 276 -18.03 2.32 -4.58
C VAL A 276 -18.13 3.64 -5.34
N ASP A 277 -19.07 4.49 -4.95
CA ASP A 277 -19.24 5.82 -5.53
C ASP A 277 -18.21 6.83 -4.98
N PHE A 278 -18.39 8.11 -5.28
CA PHE A 278 -17.47 9.17 -4.85
C PHE A 278 -17.48 9.38 -3.32
N PHE A 279 -18.59 9.10 -2.66
CA PHE A 279 -18.78 9.25 -1.22
C PHE A 279 -18.48 7.95 -0.44
N GLY A 280 -18.16 6.87 -1.16
CA GLY A 280 -17.86 5.57 -0.58
C GLY A 280 -19.09 4.67 -0.39
N ASN A 281 -20.26 5.06 -0.89
CA ASN A 281 -21.45 4.20 -0.85
C ASN A 281 -21.32 3.09 -1.89
N LEU A 282 -21.90 1.94 -1.57
CA LEU A 282 -21.97 0.82 -2.50
C LEU A 282 -22.96 1.12 -3.63
N PHE A 283 -22.65 0.66 -4.83
CA PHE A 283 -23.60 0.63 -5.94
C PHE A 283 -23.47 -0.67 -6.73
N ARG A 284 -24.53 -1.04 -7.45
CA ARG A 284 -24.60 -2.23 -8.29
C ARG A 284 -25.15 -1.90 -9.69
N ARG A 285 -24.61 -2.51 -10.73
CA ARG A 285 -25.12 -2.44 -12.11
C ARG A 285 -25.13 -3.83 -12.70
N VAL A 286 -26.13 -4.12 -13.53
CA VAL A 286 -26.25 -5.40 -14.24
C VAL A 286 -26.12 -5.16 -15.74
N ALA A 287 -25.21 -5.88 -16.40
CA ALA A 287 -24.98 -5.80 -17.83
C ALA A 287 -25.28 -7.16 -18.51
N PRO A 288 -26.28 -7.26 -19.39
CA PRO A 288 -26.57 -8.49 -20.11
C PRO A 288 -25.53 -8.75 -21.22
N PHE A 289 -25.28 -10.02 -21.52
CA PHE A 289 -24.46 -10.43 -22.67
C PHE A 289 -24.84 -11.81 -23.21
N GLU A 290 -24.30 -12.19 -24.36
CA GLU A 290 -24.48 -13.53 -24.93
C GLU A 290 -23.15 -14.27 -25.05
N CYS A 291 -23.18 -15.58 -24.78
CA CYS A 291 -22.11 -16.48 -25.13
C CYS A 291 -22.45 -17.19 -26.46
N VAL A 292 -21.57 -17.07 -27.45
CA VAL A 292 -21.77 -17.58 -28.82
C VAL A 292 -20.59 -18.44 -29.27
N ASN A 293 -20.81 -19.38 -30.19
CA ASN A 293 -19.72 -20.17 -30.75
C ASN A 293 -18.88 -19.30 -31.72
N LYS A 294 -17.63 -19.00 -31.37
CA LYS A 294 -16.68 -18.28 -32.24
C LYS A 294 -15.66 -19.25 -32.87
N PRO A 295 -15.32 -19.09 -34.16
CA PRO A 295 -14.26 -19.89 -34.79
C PRO A 295 -12.88 -19.56 -34.19
N LEU A 296 -12.09 -20.59 -33.89
CA LEU A 296 -10.71 -20.42 -33.39
C LEU A 296 -9.85 -19.67 -34.43
N SER A 297 -9.24 -18.55 -34.01
CA SER A 297 -8.28 -17.79 -34.80
C SER A 297 -7.06 -18.66 -35.15
N THR A 298 -6.89 -18.97 -36.43
CA THR A 298 -5.76 -19.75 -36.94
C THR A 298 -4.55 -18.85 -37.18
N THR A 299 -3.69 -18.64 -36.18
CA THR A 299 -2.38 -18.02 -36.41
C THR A 299 -1.37 -19.09 -36.86
N SER A 300 -0.82 -18.91 -38.07
CA SER A 300 0.00 -19.90 -38.77
C SER A 300 1.33 -20.19 -38.06
N LEU A 301 1.57 -21.44 -37.69
CA LEU A 301 2.90 -21.95 -37.34
C LEU A 301 3.64 -22.48 -38.58
N ALA A 302 4.91 -22.12 -38.69
CA ALA A 302 5.85 -22.61 -39.71
C ALA A 302 6.18 -24.12 -39.53
N PRO A 303 6.73 -24.80 -40.56
CA PRO A 303 6.49 -26.23 -40.79
C PRO A 303 7.37 -27.23 -40.00
N SER A 304 6.66 -28.19 -39.40
CA SER A 304 6.88 -29.65 -39.23
C SER A 304 8.27 -30.25 -39.00
N THR A 305 8.37 -30.97 -37.88
CA THR A 305 8.91 -32.33 -37.79
C THR A 305 7.92 -33.24 -37.03
N PRO A 306 7.94 -34.57 -37.26
CA PRO A 306 6.72 -35.38 -37.43
C PRO A 306 6.02 -35.82 -36.15
N GLN A 307 4.69 -35.93 -36.30
CA GLN A 307 3.68 -36.47 -35.40
C GLN A 307 4.11 -37.75 -34.68
N PRO A 308 3.54 -37.98 -33.48
CA PRO A 308 2.75 -39.19 -33.34
C PRO A 308 1.36 -38.92 -32.78
N THR A 309 0.39 -39.53 -33.46
CA THR A 309 -0.90 -40.03 -32.96
C THR A 309 -1.74 -39.07 -32.11
N ASN A 310 -2.79 -38.56 -32.73
CA ASN A 310 -4.12 -38.44 -32.12
C ASN A 310 -4.21 -39.18 -30.76
N PRO A 311 -4.16 -38.50 -29.60
CA PRO A 311 -4.37 -39.13 -28.29
C PRO A 311 -5.69 -39.91 -28.27
N SER A 312 -5.67 -41.15 -27.76
CA SER A 312 -6.90 -41.96 -27.62
C SER A 312 -7.70 -41.61 -26.36
N SER A 313 -7.07 -40.91 -25.41
CA SER A 313 -7.63 -40.48 -24.12
C SER A 313 -6.72 -39.41 -23.53
N CYS A 314 -7.26 -38.55 -22.66
CA CYS A 314 -6.50 -37.52 -21.95
C CYS A 314 -6.33 -37.90 -20.48
N ALA A 315 -5.16 -37.60 -19.92
CA ALA A 315 -4.81 -37.82 -18.51
C ALA A 315 -5.26 -36.64 -17.63
N ASN A 316 -5.27 -36.85 -16.31
CA ASN A 316 -5.49 -35.81 -15.29
C ASN A 316 -6.73 -34.92 -15.52
N GLY A 317 -7.85 -35.54 -15.91
CA GLY A 317 -9.11 -34.84 -16.15
C GLY A 317 -9.19 -34.05 -17.47
N GLY A 318 -8.18 -34.16 -18.34
CA GLY A 318 -8.20 -33.53 -19.66
C GLY A 318 -9.36 -34.04 -20.55
N VAL A 319 -9.83 -33.19 -21.46
CA VAL A 319 -10.95 -33.50 -22.36
C VAL A 319 -10.44 -33.79 -23.75
N LEU A 320 -10.86 -34.92 -24.32
CA LEU A 320 -10.52 -35.31 -25.68
C LEU A 320 -11.49 -34.64 -26.68
N LEU A 321 -10.95 -33.85 -27.59
CA LEU A 321 -11.69 -33.24 -28.69
C LEU A 321 -11.41 -33.96 -29.98
N GLU A 322 -12.47 -34.36 -30.68
CA GLU A 322 -12.41 -34.90 -32.05
C GLU A 322 -12.93 -33.86 -33.03
N SER A 323 -12.09 -33.43 -33.98
CA SER A 323 -12.50 -32.56 -35.07
C SER A 323 -11.78 -32.97 -36.36
N GLY A 324 -12.55 -33.19 -37.44
CA GLY A 324 -12.00 -33.48 -38.77
C GLY A 324 -11.12 -34.73 -38.90
N GLY A 325 -11.22 -35.72 -37.99
CA GLY A 325 -10.39 -36.92 -37.98
C GLY A 325 -9.07 -36.79 -37.19
N THR A 326 -8.85 -35.65 -36.54
CA THR A 326 -7.77 -35.44 -35.56
C THR A 326 -8.32 -35.37 -34.14
N THR A 327 -7.66 -36.03 -33.20
CA THR A 327 -8.00 -35.97 -31.77
C THR A 327 -6.96 -35.15 -31.04
N THR A 328 -7.37 -34.32 -30.08
CA THR A 328 -6.48 -33.44 -29.30
C THR A 328 -6.99 -33.33 -27.86
N CYS A 329 -6.10 -33.15 -26.89
CA CYS A 329 -6.48 -33.01 -25.48
C CYS A 329 -6.46 -31.57 -25.01
N ILE A 330 -7.52 -31.13 -24.34
CA ILE A 330 -7.56 -29.89 -23.56
C ILE A 330 -7.29 -30.23 -22.09
N CYS A 331 -6.27 -29.61 -21.52
CA CYS A 331 -5.82 -29.91 -20.16
C CYS A 331 -6.53 -29.06 -19.11
N GLN A 332 -6.81 -29.69 -17.96
CA GLN A 332 -7.30 -29.02 -16.76
C GLN A 332 -6.17 -28.22 -16.08
N ASP A 333 -6.53 -27.47 -15.05
CA ASP A 333 -5.64 -26.54 -14.36
C ASP A 333 -4.28 -27.12 -13.99
N HIS A 334 -3.24 -26.37 -14.36
CA HIS A 334 -1.83 -26.72 -14.14
C HIS A 334 -1.42 -28.07 -14.76
N TRP A 335 -2.12 -28.57 -15.78
CA TRP A 335 -1.68 -29.70 -16.60
C TRP A 335 -1.39 -29.27 -18.05
N SER A 336 -0.45 -29.95 -18.70
CA SER A 336 0.05 -29.64 -20.04
C SER A 336 0.52 -30.91 -20.78
N GLY A 337 0.93 -30.75 -22.03
CA GLY A 337 1.35 -31.85 -22.90
C GLY A 337 0.23 -32.35 -23.81
N TYR A 338 0.58 -33.18 -24.80
CA TYR A 338 -0.34 -33.61 -25.86
C TYR A 338 -1.54 -34.45 -25.35
N ASP A 339 -1.40 -35.07 -24.18
CA ASP A 339 -2.39 -35.89 -23.49
C ASP A 339 -2.66 -35.41 -22.06
N CYS A 340 -2.22 -34.21 -21.68
CA CYS A 340 -2.39 -33.65 -20.32
C CYS A 340 -1.69 -34.41 -19.20
N SER A 341 -0.71 -35.27 -19.54
CA SER A 341 0.07 -36.03 -18.56
C SER A 341 1.12 -35.19 -17.80
N GLN A 342 1.40 -33.96 -18.22
CA GLN A 342 2.52 -33.18 -17.67
C GLN A 342 2.05 -32.11 -16.68
N ALA A 343 2.43 -32.24 -15.41
CA ALA A 343 2.17 -31.22 -14.39
C ALA A 343 2.91 -29.90 -14.72
N LEU A 344 2.28 -28.78 -14.43
CA LEU A 344 2.78 -27.42 -14.60
C LEU A 344 3.01 -26.83 -13.22
N CYS A 345 4.27 -26.84 -12.79
CA CYS A 345 4.62 -26.43 -11.45
C CYS A 345 4.57 -24.91 -11.30
N VAL A 346 3.84 -24.45 -10.30
CA VAL A 346 3.80 -23.05 -9.87
C VAL A 346 4.72 -22.84 -8.66
N ASN A 347 4.81 -21.60 -8.18
CA ASN A 347 5.66 -21.09 -7.10
C ASN A 347 7.10 -21.62 -7.02
N GLY A 348 7.78 -21.76 -8.16
CA GLY A 348 9.18 -22.21 -8.20
C GLY A 348 9.34 -23.73 -8.13
N GLY A 349 8.23 -24.48 -8.20
CA GLY A 349 8.24 -25.93 -8.29
C GLY A 349 9.00 -26.43 -9.52
N THR A 350 9.80 -27.47 -9.33
CA THR A 350 10.57 -28.09 -10.39
C THR A 350 9.90 -29.38 -10.85
N ARG A 351 9.66 -29.50 -12.15
CA ARG A 351 9.05 -30.71 -12.70
C ARG A 351 10.05 -31.86 -12.75
N LEU A 352 9.82 -32.91 -11.96
CA LEU A 352 10.63 -34.12 -11.90
C LEU A 352 9.73 -35.35 -12.10
N ALA A 353 10.02 -36.15 -13.13
CA ALA A 353 9.28 -37.36 -13.47
C ALA A 353 7.74 -37.16 -13.60
N GLY A 354 7.32 -36.01 -14.13
CA GLY A 354 5.90 -35.69 -14.35
C GLY A 354 5.14 -35.16 -13.13
N LYS A 355 5.81 -35.01 -11.98
CA LYS A 355 5.27 -34.41 -10.75
C LYS A 355 6.02 -33.12 -10.42
N CYS A 356 5.38 -32.25 -9.64
CA CYS A 356 6.03 -31.04 -9.14
C CYS A 356 6.75 -31.32 -7.82
N PHE A 357 8.00 -30.89 -7.75
CA PHE A 357 8.76 -30.83 -6.52
C PHE A 357 8.72 -29.40 -6.02
N CYS A 358 8.04 -29.18 -4.89
CA CYS A 358 7.77 -27.84 -4.38
C CYS A 358 8.93 -27.28 -3.57
N PRO A 359 9.26 -25.99 -3.77
CA PRO A 359 10.19 -25.33 -2.89
C PRO A 359 9.57 -25.18 -1.50
N ILE A 360 10.43 -24.95 -0.50
CA ILE A 360 10.03 -24.73 0.89
C ILE A 360 8.99 -23.61 0.94
N GLY A 361 7.93 -23.79 1.73
CA GLY A 361 6.84 -22.82 1.84
C GLY A 361 5.64 -23.07 0.93
N PHE A 362 5.72 -24.09 0.06
CA PHE A 362 4.65 -24.43 -0.87
C PHE A 362 4.37 -25.94 -0.88
N GLU A 363 3.10 -26.30 -0.99
CA GLU A 363 2.63 -27.67 -1.05
C GLU A 363 1.55 -27.85 -2.14
N GLU A 364 0.96 -29.03 -2.20
CA GLU A 364 0.06 -29.53 -3.25
C GLU A 364 0.71 -29.95 -4.58
N VAL A 365 -0.10 -30.55 -5.46
CA VAL A 365 0.33 -31.30 -6.66
C VAL A 365 1.10 -30.44 -7.66
N HIS A 366 0.85 -29.14 -7.68
CA HIS A 366 1.51 -28.14 -8.53
C HIS A 366 2.26 -27.06 -7.75
N CYS A 367 2.38 -27.17 -6.42
CA CYS A 367 2.96 -26.15 -5.54
C CYS A 367 2.10 -24.88 -5.43
N GLU A 368 0.79 -25.06 -5.50
CA GLU A 368 -0.26 -24.05 -5.54
C GLU A 368 -0.69 -23.59 -4.13
N GLN A 369 -0.41 -24.35 -3.09
CA GLN A 369 -0.78 -23.96 -1.72
C GLN A 369 0.41 -23.36 -0.99
N VAL A 370 0.18 -22.29 -0.25
CA VAL A 370 1.17 -21.74 0.69
C VAL A 370 1.10 -22.56 1.97
N LYS A 371 2.25 -23.05 2.42
CA LYS A 371 2.41 -23.75 3.68
C LYS A 371 3.37 -22.98 4.56
N CYS A 372 2.91 -22.50 5.70
CA CYS A 372 3.79 -21.82 6.62
C CYS A 372 4.39 -22.81 7.63
N GLU A 373 5.73 -22.96 7.65
CA GLU A 373 6.44 -23.74 8.67
C GLU A 373 7.70 -23.01 9.16
N PRO A 374 7.98 -22.99 10.48
CA PRO A 374 7.11 -23.47 11.56
C PRO A 374 5.91 -22.55 11.76
N ASN A 375 4.81 -23.11 12.26
CA ASN A 375 3.68 -22.32 12.76
C ASN A 375 4.21 -21.34 13.81
N SER A 376 3.67 -20.13 13.81
CA SER A 376 4.22 -19.04 14.59
C SER A 376 4.07 -19.17 16.12
N GLU A 377 3.44 -20.24 16.61
CA GLU A 377 3.10 -20.49 18.03
C GLU A 377 2.35 -19.33 18.71
N HIS A 378 1.73 -18.42 17.94
CA HIS A 378 0.87 -17.38 18.50
C HIS A 378 -0.35 -18.04 19.14
N GLY A 379 -0.67 -17.62 20.37
CA GLY A 379 -1.94 -17.97 21.00
C GLY A 379 -3.04 -17.08 20.44
N PHE A 380 -4.10 -17.69 19.91
CA PHE A 380 -5.34 -17.02 19.54
C PHE A 380 -6.37 -17.28 20.64
N GLY A 381 -7.04 -16.23 21.07
CA GLY A 381 -7.97 -16.28 22.20
C GLY A 381 -7.87 -15.05 23.09
N VAL A 382 -8.97 -14.31 23.18
CA VAL A 382 -9.19 -13.30 24.23
C VAL A 382 -9.69 -13.92 25.53
N ASP A 383 -9.84 -15.24 25.61
CA ASP A 383 -10.41 -15.93 26.75
C ASP A 383 -9.62 -15.66 28.04
N ARG A 384 -10.35 -15.27 29.08
CA ARG A 384 -9.83 -14.93 30.41
C ARG A 384 -8.84 -13.75 30.38
N PRO A 385 -9.25 -12.56 29.91
CA PRO A 385 -8.40 -11.38 29.97
C PRO A 385 -7.97 -11.10 31.42
N THR A 386 -6.76 -10.58 31.59
CA THR A 386 -6.28 -10.14 32.90
C THR A 386 -6.60 -8.65 33.04
N LEU A 387 -7.33 -8.29 34.11
CA LEU A 387 -7.55 -6.89 34.46
C LEU A 387 -6.45 -6.42 35.42
N VAL A 388 -5.71 -5.39 35.00
CA VAL A 388 -4.53 -4.89 35.70
C VAL A 388 -4.80 -3.50 36.26
N PHE A 389 -4.57 -3.32 37.55
CA PHE A 389 -4.63 -2.02 38.21
C PHE A 389 -3.25 -1.61 38.71
N VAL A 390 -2.80 -0.43 38.28
CA VAL A 390 -1.59 0.22 38.76
C VAL A 390 -2.01 1.49 39.48
N VAL A 391 -2.01 1.44 40.81
CA VAL A 391 -2.59 2.50 41.64
C VAL A 391 -1.53 3.18 42.49
N ARG A 392 -1.49 4.50 42.41
CA ARG A 392 -0.76 5.31 43.38
C ARG A 392 -1.52 5.28 44.71
N VAL A 393 -0.81 5.21 45.84
CA VAL A 393 -1.44 5.21 47.17
C VAL A 393 -0.85 6.23 48.13
N ASN A 394 -1.71 7.09 48.67
CA ASN A 394 -1.44 7.96 49.79
C ASN A 394 -2.74 8.24 50.58
N VAL A 395 -2.64 8.91 51.73
CA VAL A 395 -3.80 9.20 52.59
C VAL A 395 -4.87 10.06 51.90
N HIS A 396 -4.47 10.93 50.99
CA HIS A 396 -5.34 11.83 50.23
C HIS A 396 -6.15 11.07 49.16
N GLN A 397 -5.63 9.92 48.69
CA GLN A 397 -6.27 9.09 47.67
C GLN A 397 -7.24 8.04 48.22
N ASN A 398 -7.31 7.84 49.54
CA ASN A 398 -8.14 6.78 50.13
C ASN A 398 -9.60 6.82 49.66
N ASP A 399 -10.21 8.01 49.55
CA ASP A 399 -11.61 8.15 49.11
C ASP A 399 -11.80 7.97 47.59
N ILE A 400 -10.77 8.24 46.79
CA ILE A 400 -10.73 7.89 45.37
C ILE A 400 -10.65 6.38 45.21
N LEU A 401 -9.75 5.72 45.93
CA LEU A 401 -9.53 4.29 45.79
C LEU A 401 -10.74 3.48 46.26
N LYS A 402 -11.54 3.98 47.21
CA LYS A 402 -12.86 3.38 47.53
C LYS A 402 -13.82 3.42 46.34
N GLN A 403 -13.86 4.52 45.59
CA GLN A 403 -14.67 4.63 44.37
C GLN A 403 -14.16 3.67 43.29
N VAL A 404 -12.84 3.52 43.15
CA VAL A 404 -12.23 2.55 42.23
C VAL A 404 -12.64 1.12 42.60
N GLN A 405 -12.52 0.76 43.88
CA GLN A 405 -12.95 -0.56 44.36
C GLN A 405 -14.43 -0.81 44.07
N GLN A 406 -15.30 0.16 44.39
CA GLN A 406 -16.73 0.06 44.09
C GLN A 406 -17.00 -0.15 42.59
N ALA A 407 -16.30 0.56 41.70
CA ALA A 407 -16.46 0.38 40.26
C ALA A 407 -16.04 -1.02 39.79
N ILE A 408 -14.98 -1.59 40.39
CA ILE A 408 -14.52 -2.96 40.10
C ILE A 408 -15.57 -3.97 40.56
N ASP A 409 -16.05 -3.84 41.80
CA ASP A 409 -17.06 -4.73 42.37
C ASP A 409 -18.33 -4.78 41.50
N GLU A 410 -18.78 -3.62 41.03
CA GLU A 410 -19.98 -3.51 40.19
C GLU A 410 -19.78 -4.06 38.78
N VAL A 411 -18.60 -3.89 38.17
CA VAL A 411 -18.28 -4.52 36.88
C VAL A 411 -18.17 -6.04 37.01
N VAL A 412 -17.56 -6.54 38.08
CA VAL A 412 -17.49 -7.98 38.32
C VAL A 412 -18.89 -8.54 38.60
N ALA A 413 -19.73 -7.79 39.29
CA ALA A 413 -21.13 -8.16 39.50
C ALA A 413 -21.93 -8.18 38.18
N SER A 414 -21.69 -7.24 37.26
CA SER A 414 -22.39 -7.20 35.97
C SER A 414 -21.99 -8.35 35.04
N LEU A 415 -20.81 -8.95 35.25
CA LEU A 415 -20.32 -10.12 34.50
C LEU A 415 -20.67 -11.48 35.16
N GLN A 416 -21.52 -11.52 36.19
CA GLN A 416 -21.89 -12.78 36.86
C GLN A 416 -22.57 -13.82 35.97
N PHE A 417 -23.10 -13.41 34.81
CA PHE A 417 -23.67 -14.32 33.82
C PHE A 417 -22.59 -15.19 33.13
N ASP A 418 -21.33 -14.73 33.10
CA ASP A 418 -20.15 -15.46 32.62
C ASP A 418 -18.98 -15.29 33.61
N PRO A 419 -19.02 -15.96 34.77
CA PRO A 419 -18.02 -15.78 35.82
C PRO A 419 -16.63 -16.31 35.42
N THR A 420 -16.55 -17.07 34.32
CA THR A 420 -15.29 -17.58 33.78
C THR A 420 -14.58 -16.59 32.87
N TYR A 421 -15.28 -15.57 32.37
CA TYR A 421 -14.68 -14.54 31.52
C TYR A 421 -13.64 -13.71 32.28
N LEU A 422 -13.96 -13.17 33.45
CA LEU A 422 -13.04 -12.31 34.21
C LEU A 422 -12.54 -12.99 35.50
N SER A 423 -11.52 -13.85 35.36
CA SER A 423 -11.01 -14.64 36.49
C SER A 423 -9.58 -14.27 36.93
N ARG A 424 -8.95 -13.28 36.30
CA ARG A 424 -7.53 -12.95 36.50
C ARG A 424 -7.35 -11.46 36.76
N PHE A 425 -6.68 -11.13 37.87
CA PHE A 425 -6.45 -9.74 38.27
C PHE A 425 -4.97 -9.52 38.62
N ARG A 426 -4.48 -8.31 38.43
CA ARG A 426 -3.14 -7.89 38.84
C ARG A 426 -3.23 -6.54 39.55
N LEU A 427 -2.56 -6.42 40.69
CA LEU A 427 -2.48 -5.18 41.45
C LEU A 427 -1.02 -4.78 41.62
N VAL A 428 -0.70 -3.56 41.18
CA VAL A 428 0.55 -2.87 41.50
C VAL A 428 0.22 -1.62 42.30
N ILE A 429 0.81 -1.53 43.49
CA ILE A 429 0.68 -0.38 44.38
C ILE A 429 2.02 0.31 44.45
N PHE A 430 2.05 1.62 44.23
CA PHE A 430 3.27 2.41 44.32
C PHE A 430 3.01 3.76 44.99
N ASN A 431 4.08 4.36 45.51
CA ASN A 431 4.10 5.74 45.96
C ASN A 431 5.57 6.18 46.14
N ALA A 432 5.87 7.46 45.87
CA ALA A 432 7.20 8.04 46.08
C ALA A 432 8.32 7.22 45.42
N HIS A 433 8.13 6.90 44.14
CA HIS A 433 9.03 6.15 43.26
C HIS A 433 9.34 4.73 43.73
N LYS A 434 8.50 4.16 44.60
CA LYS A 434 8.68 2.81 45.15
C LYS A 434 7.44 1.96 44.96
N ILE A 435 7.64 0.77 44.41
CA ILE A 435 6.62 -0.28 44.34
C ILE A 435 6.51 -0.90 45.73
N ARG A 436 5.30 -0.87 46.30
CA ARG A 436 4.96 -1.42 47.61
C ARG A 436 4.34 -2.81 47.51
N LEU A 437 3.58 -3.05 46.46
CA LEU A 437 2.95 -4.34 46.16
C LEU A 437 2.97 -4.56 44.65
N SER A 438 3.21 -5.81 44.24
CA SER A 438 3.09 -6.24 42.85
C SER A 438 2.68 -7.71 42.87
N ARG A 439 1.37 -7.99 42.72
CA ARG A 439 0.79 -9.33 42.94
C ARG A 439 -0.32 -9.65 41.95
N GLN A 440 -0.38 -10.91 41.51
CA GLN A 440 -1.42 -11.45 40.63
C GLN A 440 -2.40 -12.30 41.47
N TYR A 441 -3.67 -12.28 41.07
CA TYR A 441 -4.78 -12.94 41.74
C TYR A 441 -5.60 -13.73 40.72
N SER A 442 -6.18 -14.83 41.18
CA SER A 442 -7.13 -15.66 40.43
C SER A 442 -8.55 -15.58 40.99
N SER A 443 -8.79 -14.65 41.91
CA SER A 443 -10.04 -14.46 42.65
C SER A 443 -10.22 -12.98 42.93
N VAL A 444 -11.40 -12.44 42.60
CA VAL A 444 -11.75 -11.05 42.89
C VAL A 444 -11.72 -10.79 44.39
N ASN A 445 -12.18 -11.73 45.23
CA ASN A 445 -12.21 -11.56 46.69
C ASN A 445 -10.81 -11.37 47.30
N ASP A 446 -9.79 -12.06 46.76
CA ASP A 446 -8.41 -11.93 47.25
C ASP A 446 -7.79 -10.61 46.78
N PHE A 447 -8.12 -10.20 45.55
CA PHE A 447 -7.77 -8.89 45.01
C PHE A 447 -8.40 -7.77 45.86
N ASP A 448 -9.71 -7.82 46.13
CA ASP A 448 -10.45 -6.83 46.91
C ASP A 448 -9.92 -6.74 48.34
N TRP A 449 -9.55 -7.87 48.94
CA TRP A 449 -8.98 -7.88 50.28
C TRP A 449 -7.64 -7.12 50.33
N ASP A 450 -6.74 -7.36 49.39
CA ASP A 450 -5.46 -6.64 49.32
C ASP A 450 -5.69 -5.17 48.93
N PHE A 451 -6.60 -4.89 47.99
CA PHE A 451 -6.94 -3.54 47.55
C PHE A 451 -7.53 -2.71 48.71
N GLU A 452 -8.49 -3.26 49.46
CA GLU A 452 -9.10 -2.59 50.60
C GLU A 452 -8.05 -2.29 51.69
N ASN A 453 -7.20 -3.27 52.03
CA ASN A 453 -6.28 -3.15 53.16
C ASN A 453 -4.99 -2.40 52.83
N GLN A 454 -4.52 -2.42 51.59
CA GLN A 454 -3.25 -1.80 51.18
C GLN A 454 -3.45 -0.49 50.40
N ALA A 455 -4.56 -0.33 49.66
CA ALA A 455 -4.81 0.84 48.83
C ALA A 455 -5.81 1.80 49.49
N THR A 456 -7.01 1.36 49.86
CA THR A 456 -8.09 2.27 50.35
C THR A 456 -7.90 2.79 51.78
N LYS A 457 -6.99 2.18 52.55
CA LYS A 457 -6.69 2.49 53.96
C LYS A 457 -5.23 2.90 54.16
N SER A 458 -4.61 3.51 53.15
CA SER A 458 -3.21 3.93 53.22
C SER A 458 -3.02 4.98 54.32
N ASN A 459 -2.00 4.76 55.16
CA ASN A 459 -1.53 5.74 56.16
C ASN A 459 -0.32 6.54 55.66
N ASP A 460 0.06 6.34 54.38
CA ASP A 460 1.20 7.00 53.77
C ASP A 460 0.88 8.48 53.50
N ARG A 461 1.74 9.37 54.00
CA ARG A 461 1.58 10.83 53.86
C ARG A 461 2.62 11.44 52.92
N PHE A 462 3.50 10.61 52.36
CA PHE A 462 4.48 11.06 51.39
C PHE A 462 3.81 11.15 50.01
N GLY A 463 4.14 12.17 49.25
CA GLY A 463 3.61 12.41 47.92
C GLY A 463 4.11 13.74 47.38
N GLN A 464 4.53 13.74 46.12
CA GLN A 464 4.81 14.95 45.34
C GLN A 464 3.85 15.01 44.16
N CYS A 465 3.87 16.12 43.40
CA CYS A 465 3.07 16.28 42.19
C CYS A 465 3.55 15.42 41.02
N GLU A 466 4.76 14.88 41.14
CA GLU A 466 5.36 13.92 40.21
C GLU A 466 5.70 12.62 40.96
N ASP A 467 5.66 11.49 40.26
CA ASP A 467 5.97 10.16 40.80
C ASP A 467 6.47 9.21 39.69
N GLY A 468 7.03 8.06 40.08
CA GLY A 468 7.49 7.01 39.17
C GLY A 468 6.35 6.15 38.60
N VAL A 469 5.40 6.78 37.91
CA VAL A 469 4.17 6.13 37.42
C VAL A 469 4.48 5.09 36.34
N LEU A 470 5.34 5.43 35.37
CA LEU A 470 5.68 4.52 34.29
C LEU A 470 6.57 3.36 34.77
N GLY A 471 7.42 3.57 35.77
CA GLY A 471 8.15 2.49 36.43
C GLY A 471 7.21 1.50 37.14
N ALA A 472 6.11 1.97 37.71
CA ALA A 472 5.08 1.09 38.29
C ALA A 472 4.30 0.33 37.20
N LEU A 473 3.97 0.98 36.08
CA LEU A 473 3.38 0.32 34.91
C LEU A 473 4.31 -0.77 34.35
N ALA A 474 5.61 -0.50 34.24
CA ALA A 474 6.60 -1.48 33.81
C ALA A 474 6.58 -2.74 34.70
N ALA A 475 6.48 -2.57 36.02
CA ALA A 475 6.37 -3.68 36.97
C ALA A 475 5.04 -4.45 36.90
N ALA A 476 3.99 -3.85 36.34
CA ALA A 476 2.72 -4.51 36.08
C ALA A 476 2.78 -5.43 34.86
N LEU A 477 3.70 -5.16 33.93
CA LEU A 477 3.93 -5.97 32.74
C LEU A 477 4.87 -7.15 33.01
N THR A 478 5.72 -7.08 34.03
CA THR A 478 6.63 -8.16 34.43
C THR A 478 5.86 -9.35 35.04
N ASP A 479 6.24 -10.58 34.66
CA ASP A 479 5.72 -11.85 35.19
C ASP A 479 4.18 -11.98 35.18
N THR A 480 3.52 -11.34 34.22
CA THR A 480 2.06 -11.34 34.11
C THR A 480 1.64 -11.95 32.78
N SER A 481 0.78 -12.96 32.78
CA SER A 481 0.20 -13.43 31.52
C SER A 481 -0.95 -12.52 31.11
N LEU A 482 -0.71 -11.77 30.04
CA LEU A 482 -1.65 -10.86 29.40
C LEU A 482 -2.07 -11.45 28.05
N THR A 483 -3.30 -11.17 27.64
CA THR A 483 -3.82 -11.47 26.29
C THR A 483 -4.15 -10.15 25.60
N GLN A 484 -4.45 -10.19 24.30
CA GLN A 484 -4.87 -8.99 23.55
C GLN A 484 -6.16 -8.36 24.12
N GLY A 485 -7.01 -9.15 24.79
CA GLY A 485 -8.20 -8.66 25.50
C GLY A 485 -7.92 -8.06 26.89
N SER A 486 -6.69 -8.16 27.41
CA SER A 486 -6.35 -7.60 28.73
C SER A 486 -6.42 -6.07 28.73
N MET A 487 -6.84 -5.49 29.86
CA MET A 487 -6.92 -4.05 30.07
C MET A 487 -6.10 -3.64 31.29
N ILE A 488 -5.32 -2.57 31.14
CA ILE A 488 -4.48 -1.98 32.17
C ILE A 488 -4.99 -0.59 32.50
N TYR A 489 -5.30 -0.35 33.78
CA TYR A 489 -5.72 0.95 34.30
C TYR A 489 -4.65 1.48 35.24
N VAL A 490 -4.04 2.60 34.85
CA VAL A 490 -3.09 3.34 35.68
C VAL A 490 -3.83 4.51 36.32
N ILE A 491 -3.97 4.51 37.64
CA ILE A 491 -4.75 5.48 38.40
C ILE A 491 -3.82 6.26 39.33
N THR A 492 -3.73 7.57 39.11
CA THR A 492 -2.78 8.45 39.80
C THR A 492 -3.31 9.88 39.87
N ASP A 493 -2.90 10.63 40.88
CA ASP A 493 -3.07 12.09 40.98
C ASP A 493 -1.73 12.84 40.88
N ALA A 494 -0.69 12.13 40.43
CA ALA A 494 0.63 12.68 40.11
C ALA A 494 0.97 12.42 38.64
N LEU A 495 1.72 13.36 38.07
CA LEU A 495 2.34 13.24 36.75
C LEU A 495 3.58 12.35 36.82
N THR A 496 4.09 11.91 35.66
CA THR A 496 5.26 11.02 35.59
C THR A 496 6.52 11.80 35.27
N ASP A 497 7.60 11.55 36.01
CA ASP A 497 8.93 12.16 35.79
C ASP A 497 9.98 11.18 35.23
N ASP A 498 9.64 9.89 35.18
CA ASP A 498 10.51 8.78 34.77
C ASP A 498 10.32 8.31 33.31
N TYR A 499 9.52 9.03 32.51
CA TYR A 499 9.16 8.66 31.13
C TYR A 499 10.36 8.39 30.22
N LYS A 500 11.44 9.17 30.35
CA LYS A 500 12.66 9.00 29.55
C LYS A 500 13.35 7.65 29.77
N ALA A 501 13.15 7.04 30.94
CA ALA A 501 13.79 5.77 31.31
C ALA A 501 12.89 4.57 31.05
N GLN A 502 11.56 4.73 31.07
CA GLN A 502 10.61 3.62 31.15
C GLN A 502 9.83 3.35 29.85
N ILE A 503 9.61 4.36 29.00
CA ILE A 503 8.75 4.23 27.80
C ILE A 503 9.22 3.10 26.89
N ASP A 504 10.50 3.04 26.53
CA ASP A 504 11.03 2.01 25.63
C ASP A 504 10.80 0.59 26.20
N GLY A 505 10.99 0.41 27.51
CA GLY A 505 10.76 -0.87 28.19
C GLY A 505 9.29 -1.27 28.22
N ILE A 506 8.39 -0.35 28.52
CA ILE A 506 6.94 -0.58 28.48
C ILE A 506 6.49 -0.97 27.08
N ILE A 507 6.95 -0.21 26.09
CA ILE A 507 6.62 -0.46 24.69
C ILE A 507 7.10 -1.87 24.30
N GLN A 508 8.32 -2.26 24.65
CA GLN A 508 8.84 -3.60 24.38
C GLN A 508 7.99 -4.70 25.04
N MET A 509 7.71 -4.58 26.33
CA MET A 509 7.00 -5.61 27.09
C MET A 509 5.56 -5.80 26.61
N ASN A 510 4.85 -4.70 26.35
CA ASN A 510 3.44 -4.76 25.95
C ASN A 510 3.24 -4.99 24.44
N SER A 511 4.29 -4.92 23.62
CA SER A 511 4.20 -5.24 22.18
C SER A 511 3.77 -6.68 21.91
N PHE A 512 4.11 -7.61 22.81
CA PHE A 512 3.70 -9.01 22.72
C PHE A 512 2.25 -9.22 23.16
N ALA A 513 1.91 -8.70 24.33
CA ALA A 513 0.57 -8.85 24.93
C ALA A 513 -0.50 -8.03 24.21
N ARG A 514 -0.14 -6.84 23.72
CA ARG A 514 -1.03 -5.84 23.12
C ARG A 514 -2.22 -5.48 24.00
N ALA A 515 -2.02 -5.55 25.32
CA ALA A 515 -3.05 -5.16 26.29
C ALA A 515 -3.32 -3.66 26.18
N THR A 516 -4.58 -3.26 26.29
CA THR A 516 -4.95 -1.84 26.23
C THR A 516 -4.45 -1.12 27.48
N ILE A 517 -3.75 0.01 27.33
CA ILE A 517 -3.24 0.81 28.46
C ILE A 517 -4.02 2.11 28.58
N ASN A 518 -4.70 2.30 29.69
CA ASN A 518 -5.51 3.48 30.01
C ASN A 518 -4.94 4.22 31.22
N PHE A 519 -4.85 5.55 31.13
CA PHE A 519 -4.41 6.41 32.23
C PHE A 519 -5.57 7.27 32.73
N LEU A 520 -5.79 7.20 34.04
CA LEU A 520 -6.75 8.01 34.78
C LEU A 520 -5.98 8.97 35.70
N HIS A 521 -5.75 10.19 35.23
CA HIS A 521 -5.11 11.24 36.00
C HIS A 521 -6.16 12.07 36.75
N ILE A 522 -6.09 12.11 38.08
CA ILE A 522 -7.10 12.77 38.92
C ILE A 522 -6.50 14.04 39.52
N ASP A 523 -7.28 15.12 39.60
CA ASP A 523 -6.80 16.35 40.25
C ASP A 523 -6.34 16.07 41.70
N PRO A 524 -5.10 16.46 42.08
CA PRO A 524 -4.59 16.28 43.44
C PRO A 524 -5.42 17.06 44.46
N GLU A 525 -5.37 16.65 45.74
CA GLU A 525 -6.14 17.36 46.76
C GLU A 525 -5.58 18.78 46.94
N ALA A 526 -6.43 19.78 47.19
CA ALA A 526 -5.99 21.17 47.35
C ALA A 526 -4.90 21.35 48.44
N SER A 527 -4.82 20.43 49.40
CA SER A 527 -3.77 20.38 50.43
C SER A 527 -2.37 20.02 49.91
N GLU A 528 -2.26 19.36 48.76
CA GLU A 528 -0.99 18.90 48.17
C GLU A 528 -0.24 20.00 47.42
N LYS A 529 -0.88 21.16 47.17
CA LYS A 529 -0.28 22.37 46.58
C LYS A 529 0.39 22.17 45.21
N CYS A 530 -0.15 21.27 44.39
CA CYS A 530 0.30 21.11 43.02
C CYS A 530 -0.16 22.27 42.13
N GLU A 531 0.59 22.50 41.05
CA GLU A 531 0.20 23.46 40.02
C GLU A 531 -1.09 23.01 39.33
N LYS A 532 -1.79 23.95 38.70
CA LYS A 532 -3.00 23.61 37.94
C LYS A 532 -2.61 22.71 36.76
N PHE A 533 -3.33 21.61 36.62
CA PHE A 533 -3.12 20.66 35.53
C PHE A 533 -3.21 21.33 34.14
N ASP A 534 -2.26 20.97 33.28
CA ASP A 534 -2.21 21.37 31.88
C ASP A 534 -2.07 20.13 30.99
N LEU A 535 -2.89 20.05 29.94
CA LEU A 535 -2.82 18.99 28.93
C LEU A 535 -1.50 19.05 28.14
N SER A 536 -0.85 20.20 28.11
CA SER A 536 0.43 20.35 27.43
C SER A 536 1.63 19.83 28.23
N ASP A 537 1.43 19.44 29.49
CA ASP A 537 2.48 18.98 30.40
C ASP A 537 3.21 17.74 29.84
N PRO A 538 4.55 17.70 29.84
CA PRO A 538 5.32 16.58 29.31
C PRO A 538 5.02 15.24 29.99
N GLY A 539 4.74 15.23 31.29
CA GLY A 539 4.37 14.02 32.04
C GLY A 539 3.01 13.50 31.63
N PHE A 540 2.04 14.38 31.37
CA PHE A 540 0.73 13.96 30.85
C PHE A 540 0.81 13.50 29.39
N ARG A 541 1.58 14.19 28.54
CA ARG A 541 1.83 13.76 27.15
C ARG A 541 2.50 12.38 27.08
N ALA A 542 3.30 12.01 28.08
CA ALA A 542 3.86 10.67 28.17
C ALA A 542 2.77 9.60 28.42
N PHE A 543 1.71 9.92 29.16
CA PHE A 543 0.55 9.04 29.29
C PHE A 543 -0.18 8.89 27.95
N GLU A 544 -0.41 9.99 27.23
CA GLU A 544 -1.04 9.96 25.90
C GLU A 544 -0.22 9.14 24.89
N ASP A 545 1.11 9.32 24.84
CA ASP A 545 1.98 8.58 23.93
C ASP A 545 1.92 7.05 24.19
N VAL A 546 2.01 6.63 25.45
CA VAL A 546 1.92 5.21 25.80
C VAL A 546 0.53 4.65 25.51
N ALA A 547 -0.53 5.38 25.86
CA ALA A 547 -1.91 4.93 25.64
C ALA A 547 -2.23 4.77 24.15
N ASN A 548 -1.87 5.76 23.32
CA ASN A 548 -2.16 5.78 21.89
C ASN A 548 -1.47 4.64 21.14
N ARG A 549 -0.27 4.20 21.56
CA ARG A 549 0.45 3.07 20.96
C ARG A 549 -0.26 1.72 21.17
N PHE A 550 -1.11 1.60 22.19
CA PHE A 550 -1.78 0.36 22.56
C PHE A 550 -3.31 0.50 22.55
N GLY A 551 -3.84 1.42 21.76
CA GLY A 551 -5.28 1.58 21.53
C GLY A 551 -6.08 2.11 22.73
N GLY A 552 -5.41 2.48 23.83
CA GLY A 552 -6.05 3.07 25.00
C GLY A 552 -6.12 4.59 24.94
N LEU A 553 -6.49 5.20 26.07
CA LEU A 553 -6.58 6.66 26.22
C LEU A 553 -5.96 7.12 27.55
N ALA A 554 -5.48 8.37 27.57
CA ALA A 554 -5.16 9.08 28.79
C ALA A 554 -6.18 10.20 29.01
N TRP A 555 -6.80 10.24 30.18
CA TRP A 555 -7.79 11.25 30.49
C TRP A 555 -7.68 11.80 31.90
N HIS A 556 -8.20 13.01 32.05
CA HIS A 556 -8.13 13.79 33.26
C HIS A 556 -9.49 13.95 33.92
N VAL A 557 -9.57 13.63 35.22
CA VAL A 557 -10.78 13.78 36.04
C VAL A 557 -10.60 14.95 36.99
N THR A 558 -11.46 15.96 36.83
CA THR A 558 -11.44 17.18 37.63
C THR A 558 -12.24 17.03 38.93
N ASP A 559 -13.39 16.35 38.89
CA ASP A 559 -14.18 16.08 40.08
C ASP A 559 -13.81 14.73 40.71
N ARG A 560 -13.08 14.79 41.83
CA ARG A 560 -12.67 13.61 42.63
C ARG A 560 -13.85 12.74 43.09
N LYS A 561 -15.09 13.24 43.08
CA LYS A 561 -16.30 12.46 43.44
C LYS A 561 -16.89 11.66 42.28
N ARG A 562 -16.41 11.88 41.05
CA ARG A 562 -16.91 11.24 39.83
C ARG A 562 -15.99 10.14 39.32
N VAL A 563 -14.98 9.75 40.09
CA VAL A 563 -14.04 8.69 39.70
C VAL A 563 -14.77 7.37 39.50
N TYR A 564 -15.73 7.05 40.37
CA TYR A 564 -16.59 5.88 40.19
C TYR A 564 -17.34 5.94 38.85
N ASP A 565 -18.06 7.03 38.55
CA ASP A 565 -18.85 7.17 37.32
C ASP A 565 -17.98 7.03 36.06
N VAL A 566 -16.79 7.64 36.08
CA VAL A 566 -15.84 7.62 34.95
C VAL A 566 -15.27 6.22 34.73
N LEU A 567 -14.74 5.60 35.79
CA LEU A 567 -14.11 4.29 35.66
C LEU A 567 -15.14 3.20 35.36
N PHE A 568 -16.25 3.17 36.10
CA PHE A 568 -17.35 2.23 35.87
C PHE A 568 -17.94 2.44 34.47
N GLY A 569 -18.25 3.68 34.09
CA GLY A 569 -18.85 3.97 32.79
C GLY A 569 -17.97 3.59 31.60
N HIS A 570 -16.64 3.76 31.70
CA HIS A 570 -15.72 3.28 30.67
C HIS A 570 -15.60 1.75 30.70
N LEU A 571 -15.16 1.20 31.83
CA LEU A 571 -14.85 -0.23 31.98
C LEU A 571 -16.08 -1.09 31.65
N ASN A 572 -17.24 -0.78 32.23
CA ASN A 572 -18.47 -1.54 32.00
C ASN A 572 -18.93 -1.50 30.54
N SER A 573 -18.63 -0.43 29.79
CA SER A 573 -19.06 -0.28 28.40
C SER A 573 -18.25 -1.11 27.41
N ILE A 574 -17.00 -1.46 27.73
CA ILE A 574 -16.10 -2.13 26.78
C ILE A 574 -15.47 -3.44 27.28
N ILE A 575 -15.64 -3.81 28.55
CA ILE A 575 -14.92 -4.96 29.13
C ILE A 575 -15.31 -6.30 28.51
N TYR A 576 -16.56 -6.48 28.06
CA TYR A 576 -17.08 -7.77 27.61
C TYR A 576 -17.01 -7.91 26.08
N ARG A 577 -16.08 -8.75 25.60
CA ARG A 577 -15.95 -9.17 24.19
C ARG A 577 -16.06 -8.01 23.18
N SER A 578 -15.50 -6.85 23.53
CA SER A 578 -15.56 -5.69 22.65
C SER A 578 -14.46 -5.72 21.60
N GLN A 579 -14.75 -5.20 20.41
CA GLN A 579 -13.84 -5.13 19.29
C GLN A 579 -13.67 -3.69 18.85
N LEU A 580 -12.42 -3.24 18.77
CA LEU A 580 -12.08 -1.90 18.31
C LEU A 580 -12.34 -1.81 16.81
N MET A 581 -13.12 -0.82 16.37
CA MET A 581 -13.54 -0.64 14.97
C MET A 581 -12.89 0.59 14.32
N LEU A 582 -12.60 1.61 15.12
CA LEU A 582 -12.00 2.86 14.65
C LEU A 582 -11.08 3.43 15.73
N THR A 583 -9.94 3.95 15.30
CA THR A 583 -9.04 4.75 16.15
C THR A 583 -8.70 6.06 15.45
N LEU A 584 -8.51 7.10 16.26
CA LEU A 584 -8.08 8.39 15.80
C LEU A 584 -7.35 9.09 16.94
N ASP A 585 -6.15 9.59 16.66
CA ASP A 585 -5.39 10.46 17.57
C ASP A 585 -4.88 11.68 16.79
N ARG A 586 -5.17 12.88 17.28
CA ARG A 586 -4.79 14.14 16.61
C ARG A 586 -4.25 15.15 17.60
N GLU A 587 -3.19 15.85 17.21
CA GLU A 587 -2.66 17.00 17.95
C GLU A 587 -3.53 18.26 17.78
N GLU A 588 -4.27 18.37 16.67
CA GLU A 588 -5.16 19.49 16.33
C GLU A 588 -6.50 19.00 15.74
N CYS A 589 -7.60 19.25 16.44
CA CYS A 589 -8.94 18.77 16.06
C CYS A 589 -9.70 19.69 15.08
N GLY A 590 -9.11 20.82 14.70
CA GLY A 590 -9.77 21.90 13.96
C GLY A 590 -9.98 21.72 12.47
N LYS A 591 -9.38 20.71 11.85
CA LYS A 591 -9.33 20.57 10.38
C LYS A 591 -10.51 19.81 9.76
N GLY A 592 -11.58 19.58 10.52
CA GLY A 592 -12.76 18.83 10.07
C GLY A 592 -12.44 17.36 9.88
N LEU A 593 -12.94 16.51 10.78
CA LEU A 593 -12.72 15.07 10.69
C LEU A 593 -13.96 14.41 10.08
N GLY A 594 -13.80 13.73 8.94
CA GLY A 594 -14.77 12.77 8.41
C GLY A 594 -14.14 11.39 8.36
N LYS A 595 -14.67 10.43 9.12
CA LYS A 595 -14.27 9.01 9.09
C LYS A 595 -15.48 8.16 8.75
N VAL A 596 -15.22 7.03 8.11
CA VAL A 596 -16.24 6.04 7.78
C VAL A 596 -16.04 4.82 8.67
N MET A 597 -17.13 4.24 9.15
CA MET A 597 -17.12 3.03 9.96
C MET A 597 -18.15 2.04 9.41
N GLN A 598 -17.73 0.80 9.15
CA GLN A 598 -18.61 -0.28 8.70
C GLN A 598 -19.07 -1.12 9.89
N ILE A 599 -20.38 -1.26 10.04
CA ILE A 599 -21.01 -2.08 11.09
C ILE A 599 -21.60 -3.35 10.47
N GLU A 600 -21.29 -4.49 11.08
CA GLU A 600 -21.82 -5.80 10.71
C GLU A 600 -23.22 -6.07 11.26
N SER A 601 -23.92 -7.06 10.71
CA SER A 601 -25.33 -7.33 11.03
C SER A 601 -25.61 -7.94 12.40
N ASN A 602 -24.59 -8.43 13.10
CA ASN A 602 -24.68 -8.97 14.46
C ASN A 602 -24.24 -7.95 15.54
N ALA A 603 -23.95 -6.70 15.14
CA ALA A 603 -23.53 -5.66 16.08
C ALA A 603 -24.74 -5.23 16.92
N GLU A 604 -24.63 -5.38 18.24
CA GLU A 604 -25.74 -5.10 19.16
C GLU A 604 -25.58 -3.72 19.82
N THR A 605 -24.34 -3.34 20.17
CA THR A 605 -24.03 -2.05 20.79
C THR A 605 -22.77 -1.45 20.16
N VAL A 606 -22.76 -0.14 19.93
CA VAL A 606 -21.54 0.63 19.61
C VAL A 606 -21.25 1.61 20.73
N VAL A 607 -20.00 1.64 21.16
CA VAL A 607 -19.51 2.54 22.21
C VAL A 607 -18.44 3.45 21.63
N PHE A 608 -18.63 4.76 21.81
CA PHE A 608 -17.64 5.78 21.46
C PHE A 608 -17.00 6.31 22.73
N VAL A 609 -15.68 6.24 22.79
CA VAL A 609 -14.88 6.79 23.87
C VAL A 609 -13.96 7.84 23.29
N PHE A 610 -14.02 9.07 23.78
CA PHE A 610 -13.17 10.14 23.27
C PHE A 610 -12.72 11.13 24.33
N THR A 611 -11.59 11.76 24.03
CA THR A 611 -11.02 12.89 24.78
C THR A 611 -10.89 14.10 23.86
N GLY A 612 -11.21 15.30 24.35
CA GLY A 612 -10.98 16.54 23.62
C GLY A 612 -11.69 17.74 24.22
N ARG A 613 -11.10 18.93 24.09
CA ARG A 613 -11.73 20.18 24.51
C ARG A 613 -12.77 20.62 23.49
N ASP A 614 -13.98 20.91 23.97
CA ASP A 614 -15.15 21.29 23.15
C ASP A 614 -15.39 20.36 21.94
N PHE A 615 -15.01 19.08 22.08
CA PHE A 615 -15.07 18.08 21.03
C PHE A 615 -16.47 17.49 20.93
N ARG A 616 -17.04 17.47 19.72
CA ARG A 616 -18.38 16.96 19.43
C ARG A 616 -18.33 15.98 18.28
N LEU A 617 -19.05 14.88 18.47
CA LEU A 617 -19.22 13.83 17.49
C LEU A 617 -20.64 13.93 16.90
N GLU A 618 -20.73 14.14 15.59
CA GLU A 618 -21.95 13.96 14.80
C GLU A 618 -21.81 12.65 14.02
N MET A 619 -22.85 11.82 14.03
CA MET A 619 -22.85 10.57 13.29
C MET A 619 -24.08 10.52 12.41
N LYS A 620 -23.90 10.03 11.19
CA LYS A 620 -24.98 9.71 10.29
C LYS A 620 -25.00 8.20 10.07
N ASP A 621 -26.18 7.62 10.22
CA ASP A 621 -26.45 6.22 9.89
C ASP A 621 -26.40 6.00 8.36
N PRO A 622 -26.52 4.75 7.88
CA PRO A 622 -26.51 4.44 6.45
C PRO A 622 -27.60 5.15 5.65
N GLU A 623 -28.69 5.60 6.30
CA GLU A 623 -29.80 6.36 5.70
C GLU A 623 -29.54 7.88 5.70
N GLY A 624 -28.40 8.33 6.23
CA GLY A 624 -28.01 9.73 6.29
C GLY A 624 -28.66 10.53 7.44
N MET A 625 -29.35 9.85 8.36
CA MET A 625 -30.01 10.43 9.52
C MET A 625 -29.04 10.61 10.69
N ILE A 626 -29.17 11.73 11.40
CA ILE A 626 -28.28 12.04 12.52
C ILE A 626 -28.66 11.20 13.74
N ILE A 627 -27.69 10.42 14.22
CA ILE A 627 -27.82 9.55 15.39
C ILE A 627 -27.63 10.36 16.68
N LYS A 628 -28.42 10.02 17.71
CA LYS A 628 -28.30 10.60 19.06
C LYS A 628 -27.94 9.53 20.08
N PRO A 629 -26.65 9.23 20.26
CA PRO A 629 -26.22 8.24 21.24
C PRO A 629 -26.48 8.70 22.68
N ARG A 630 -26.68 7.73 23.57
CA ARG A 630 -26.84 7.95 25.00
C ARG A 630 -25.49 8.31 25.61
N THR A 631 -25.43 9.42 26.34
CA THR A 631 -24.24 9.77 27.13
C THR A 631 -24.16 8.88 28.37
N VAL A 632 -23.08 8.11 28.48
CA VAL A 632 -22.76 7.26 29.65
C VAL A 632 -21.89 8.05 30.63
N VAL A 633 -20.83 8.68 30.12
CA VAL A 633 -19.91 9.52 30.91
C VAL A 633 -19.73 10.85 30.19
N ASN A 634 -19.69 11.93 30.96
CA ASN A 634 -19.27 13.26 30.50
C ASN A 634 -18.58 13.97 31.67
N GLU A 635 -17.25 14.00 31.66
CA GLU A 635 -16.41 14.58 32.72
C GLU A 635 -15.20 15.29 32.10
N GLY A 636 -15.12 16.61 32.30
CA GLY A 636 -14.04 17.44 31.75
C GLY A 636 -13.95 17.33 30.23
N ILE A 637 -12.87 16.71 29.75
CA ILE A 637 -12.62 16.47 28.33
C ILE A 637 -12.95 15.04 27.89
N PHE A 638 -13.38 14.16 28.81
CA PHE A 638 -13.61 12.75 28.57
C PHE A 638 -15.11 12.46 28.44
N THR A 639 -15.49 11.76 27.38
CA THR A 639 -16.88 11.39 27.12
C THR A 639 -16.97 9.94 26.66
N VAL A 640 -17.99 9.24 27.16
CA VAL A 640 -18.40 7.91 26.69
C VAL A 640 -19.84 8.02 26.20
N LEU A 641 -20.06 7.64 24.94
CA LEU A 641 -21.37 7.55 24.33
C LEU A 641 -21.66 6.09 23.98
N SER A 642 -22.90 5.66 24.14
CA SER A 642 -23.37 4.31 23.81
C SER A 642 -24.57 4.42 22.87
N TRP A 643 -24.58 3.58 21.85
CA TRP A 643 -25.65 3.45 20.89
C TRP A 643 -26.06 1.99 20.82
N ASP A 644 -27.31 1.74 21.17
CA ASP A 644 -27.89 0.40 21.19
C ASP A 644 -28.59 0.15 19.83
N THR A 645 -28.54 -1.09 19.34
CA THR A 645 -29.19 -1.53 18.10
C THR A 645 -28.76 -0.76 16.83
N PRO A 646 -27.47 -0.77 16.46
CA PRO A 646 -27.02 -0.20 15.20
C PRO A 646 -27.58 -0.98 14.00
N LEU A 647 -27.94 -0.27 12.93
CA LEU A 647 -28.18 -0.87 11.62
C LEU A 647 -26.87 -1.36 10.99
N ALA A 648 -26.92 -2.43 10.22
CA ALA A 648 -25.77 -2.90 9.45
C ALA A 648 -25.48 -1.95 8.29
N GLY A 649 -24.23 -1.57 8.07
CA GLY A 649 -23.85 -0.71 6.96
C GLY A 649 -22.82 0.35 7.32
N THR A 650 -22.76 1.38 6.48
CA THR A 650 -21.72 2.41 6.52
C THR A 650 -22.18 3.64 7.29
N TYR A 651 -21.41 4.03 8.31
CA TYR A 651 -21.67 5.20 9.13
C TYR A 651 -20.65 6.28 8.83
N LEU A 652 -21.13 7.52 8.66
CA LEU A 652 -20.28 8.69 8.55
C LEU A 652 -20.14 9.36 9.91
N ILE A 653 -18.92 9.39 10.42
CA ILE A 653 -18.57 10.03 11.68
C ILE A 653 -17.90 11.35 11.37
N THR A 654 -18.52 12.44 11.80
CA THR A 654 -17.98 13.79 11.70
C THR A 654 -17.61 14.30 13.08
N ALA A 655 -16.33 14.62 13.31
CA ALA A 655 -15.90 15.22 14.56
C ALA A 655 -15.55 16.70 14.37
N THR A 656 -16.01 17.52 15.30
CA THR A 656 -15.79 18.98 15.33
C THR A 656 -15.29 19.40 16.70
N SER A 657 -14.51 20.48 16.76
CA SER A 657 -14.09 21.10 18.01
C SER A 657 -14.17 22.61 17.90
N ASP A 658 -14.75 23.25 18.91
CA ASP A 658 -14.75 24.73 19.03
C ASP A 658 -13.36 25.27 19.43
N THR A 659 -12.43 24.38 19.82
CA THR A 659 -11.01 24.68 20.10
C THR A 659 -10.08 23.94 19.13
N PRO A 660 -9.90 24.44 17.90
CA PRO A 660 -9.27 23.71 16.80
C PRO A 660 -7.80 23.32 17.02
N THR A 661 -7.10 23.99 17.92
CA THR A 661 -5.67 23.76 18.23
C THR A 661 -5.45 22.80 19.39
N ALA A 662 -6.51 22.25 19.99
CA ALA A 662 -6.40 21.26 21.06
C ALA A 662 -6.27 19.85 20.46
N ALA A 663 -5.60 18.95 21.20
CA ALA A 663 -5.53 17.53 20.87
C ALA A 663 -6.85 16.82 21.19
N CYS A 664 -7.12 15.72 20.47
CA CYS A 664 -8.25 14.83 20.71
C CYS A 664 -7.93 13.41 20.25
N SER A 665 -8.62 12.48 20.90
CA SER A 665 -8.57 11.06 20.57
C SER A 665 -9.98 10.47 20.57
N LEU A 666 -10.23 9.53 19.66
CA LEU A 666 -11.50 8.80 19.54
C LEU A 666 -11.22 7.32 19.37
N ARG A 667 -12.03 6.50 20.04
CA ARG A 667 -12.13 5.05 19.89
C ARG A 667 -13.60 4.70 19.69
N ALA A 668 -13.89 3.87 18.69
CA ALA A 668 -15.21 3.27 18.51
C ALA A 668 -15.09 1.75 18.69
N TYR A 669 -15.90 1.21 19.57
CA TYR A 669 -15.96 -0.21 19.88
C TYR A 669 -17.31 -0.78 19.48
N GLN A 670 -17.29 -1.94 18.84
CA GLN A 670 -18.40 -2.86 18.87
C GLN A 670 -18.39 -3.56 20.22
N ALA A 671 -19.44 -3.39 21.00
CA ALA A 671 -19.57 -4.00 22.32
C ALA A 671 -20.71 -5.02 22.32
N SER A 672 -20.54 -6.08 23.11
CA SER A 672 -21.60 -7.05 23.36
C SER A 672 -22.40 -6.64 24.59
N PRO A 673 -23.73 -6.75 24.61
CA PRO A 673 -24.49 -6.61 25.83
C PRO A 673 -24.04 -7.65 26.85
N GLN A 674 -24.18 -7.29 28.13
CA GLN A 674 -23.77 -8.09 29.28
C GLN A 674 -24.76 -9.23 29.55
N GLU A 675 -25.03 -10.03 28.53
CA GLU A 675 -25.86 -11.23 28.55
C GLU A 675 -25.17 -12.33 27.72
N ILE A 676 -25.54 -13.60 27.92
CA ILE A 676 -24.97 -14.71 27.13
C ILE A 676 -25.50 -14.61 25.70
N THR A 677 -24.74 -13.96 24.82
CA THR A 677 -25.02 -13.93 23.39
C THR A 677 -24.64 -15.29 22.78
N HIS A 678 -25.57 -15.90 22.04
CA HIS A 678 -25.31 -17.17 21.33
C HIS A 678 -24.59 -16.96 19.98
N ASN A 679 -24.43 -15.70 19.56
CA ASN A 679 -23.69 -15.33 18.36
C ASN A 679 -22.29 -14.86 18.78
N PRO A 680 -21.23 -15.60 18.41
CA PRO A 680 -19.87 -15.15 18.66
C PRO A 680 -19.56 -13.95 17.76
N GLN A 681 -18.83 -12.98 18.31
CA GLN A 681 -18.45 -11.75 17.62
C GLN A 681 -17.14 -12.01 16.88
N THR A 682 -17.04 -11.62 15.61
CA THR A 682 -15.82 -11.90 14.82
C THR A 682 -14.60 -11.20 15.43
N GLU A 683 -13.50 -11.92 15.63
CA GLU A 683 -12.29 -11.35 16.22
C GLU A 683 -11.16 -11.30 15.21
N ALA A 684 -10.33 -10.26 15.28
CA ALA A 684 -9.16 -10.13 14.42
C ALA A 684 -7.87 -9.98 15.22
N TYR A 685 -6.92 -10.85 14.92
CA TYR A 685 -5.57 -10.84 15.45
C TYR A 685 -4.63 -10.49 14.31
N TRP A 686 -3.67 -9.60 14.56
CA TRP A 686 -2.73 -9.19 13.52
C TRP A 686 -1.29 -9.50 13.92
N ALA A 687 -0.39 -9.61 12.96
CA ALA A 687 1.04 -9.69 13.19
C ALA A 687 1.78 -9.22 11.94
N ILE A 688 3.10 -9.28 11.97
CA ILE A 688 3.95 -8.98 10.82
C ILE A 688 4.73 -10.22 10.42
N SER A 689 4.66 -10.54 9.14
CA SER A 689 5.45 -11.57 8.48
C SER A 689 6.60 -10.96 7.68
N THR A 690 7.59 -11.79 7.37
CA THR A 690 8.76 -11.48 6.54
C THR A 690 8.58 -11.91 5.09
N GLY A 691 7.52 -12.67 4.77
CA GLY A 691 7.28 -13.21 3.44
C GLY A 691 5.94 -13.95 3.36
N VAL A 692 5.54 -14.34 2.15
CA VAL A 692 4.25 -15.01 1.94
C VAL A 692 4.22 -16.40 2.56
N GLU A 693 5.36 -17.07 2.57
CA GLU A 693 5.62 -18.41 3.10
C GLU A 693 5.90 -18.45 4.60
N ALA A 694 6.13 -17.30 5.23
CA ALA A 694 6.34 -17.19 6.67
C ALA A 694 5.01 -16.85 7.35
N ASP A 695 4.68 -17.52 8.46
CA ASP A 695 3.40 -17.31 9.15
C ASP A 695 3.29 -15.89 9.72
N ALA A 696 3.91 -15.66 10.88
CA ALA A 696 3.98 -14.38 11.59
C ALA A 696 5.12 -14.41 12.61
N MET A 697 6.26 -13.78 12.31
CA MET A 697 7.42 -13.84 13.20
C MET A 697 7.56 -12.60 14.10
N MET A 698 6.86 -11.51 13.78
CA MET A 698 7.03 -10.21 14.43
C MET A 698 5.69 -9.69 14.95
N TYR A 699 5.68 -9.14 16.16
CA TYR A 699 4.48 -8.57 16.80
C TYR A 699 4.26 -7.09 16.46
N GLN A 700 5.27 -6.45 15.88
CA GLN A 700 5.26 -5.04 15.49
C GLN A 700 6.11 -4.85 14.22
N PRO A 701 5.79 -3.87 13.36
CA PRO A 701 6.59 -3.58 12.18
C PRO A 701 7.93 -2.94 12.53
N LEU A 702 8.93 -3.16 11.68
CA LEU A 702 10.29 -2.66 11.83
C LEU A 702 10.59 -1.56 10.80
N ALA A 703 11.22 -0.50 11.29
CA ALA A 703 11.65 0.64 10.48
C ALA A 703 12.77 0.23 9.52
N GLY A 704 12.66 0.66 8.27
CA GLY A 704 13.67 0.42 7.24
C GLY A 704 13.67 -0.99 6.62
N THR A 705 12.83 -1.91 7.10
CA THR A 705 12.63 -3.24 6.51
C THR A 705 11.29 -3.32 5.78
N GLU A 706 11.10 -4.40 5.02
CA GLU A 706 9.80 -4.74 4.45
C GLU A 706 8.96 -5.48 5.48
N ASN A 707 7.74 -4.98 5.72
CA ASN A 707 6.82 -5.52 6.71
C ASN A 707 5.56 -5.99 6.00
N HIS A 708 5.19 -7.25 6.16
CA HIS A 708 3.97 -7.81 5.60
C HIS A 708 2.92 -7.96 6.70
N PRO A 709 1.85 -7.13 6.72
CA PRO A 709 0.76 -7.32 7.66
C PRO A 709 0.10 -8.66 7.41
N VAL A 710 -0.19 -9.39 8.48
CA VAL A 710 -0.95 -10.64 8.40
C VAL A 710 -2.04 -10.65 9.46
N PHE A 711 -3.20 -11.24 9.14
CA PHE A 711 -4.37 -11.28 10.01
C PHE A 711 -4.89 -12.70 10.17
N HIS A 712 -5.28 -13.02 11.39
CA HIS A 712 -6.01 -14.21 11.77
C HIS A 712 -7.41 -13.81 12.23
N ILE A 713 -8.42 -14.52 11.74
CA ILE A 713 -9.83 -14.24 12.04
C ILE A 713 -10.46 -15.44 12.75
N GLU A 714 -11.08 -15.17 13.89
CA GLU A 714 -11.91 -16.12 14.65
C GLU A 714 -13.39 -15.72 14.55
N ASP A 715 -14.28 -16.70 14.71
CA ASP A 715 -15.73 -16.47 14.84
C ASP A 715 -16.36 -15.64 13.70
N PHE A 716 -15.90 -15.85 12.46
CA PHE A 716 -16.42 -15.14 11.29
C PHE A 716 -17.83 -15.57 10.88
N GLY A 717 -18.28 -16.77 11.28
CA GLY A 717 -19.61 -17.32 10.95
C GLY A 717 -19.80 -17.75 9.49
N ASP A 718 -18.93 -17.29 8.58
CA ASP A 718 -18.87 -17.63 7.16
C ASP A 718 -17.59 -18.38 6.79
N ASP A 719 -17.54 -18.89 5.55
CA ASP A 719 -16.34 -19.54 5.02
C ASP A 719 -15.24 -18.49 4.77
N VAL A 720 -14.21 -18.52 5.62
CA VAL A 720 -13.11 -17.55 5.65
C VAL A 720 -12.31 -17.56 4.33
N ASP A 721 -12.21 -18.73 3.70
CA ASP A 721 -11.47 -18.94 2.45
C ASP A 721 -12.15 -18.22 1.26
N SER A 722 -13.46 -18.00 1.37
CA SER A 722 -14.29 -17.27 0.40
C SER A 722 -14.37 -15.76 0.65
N ALA A 723 -13.84 -15.29 1.79
CA ALA A 723 -14.00 -13.92 2.25
C ALA A 723 -13.03 -12.95 1.54
N PHE A 724 -13.52 -11.79 1.15
CA PHE A 724 -12.68 -10.71 0.62
C PHE A 724 -12.24 -9.78 1.74
N ALA A 725 -10.93 -9.67 1.96
CA ALA A 725 -10.36 -8.78 2.96
C ALA A 725 -9.55 -7.64 2.32
N PHE A 726 -9.58 -6.46 2.94
CA PHE A 726 -8.72 -5.33 2.61
C PHE A 726 -8.27 -4.59 3.88
N LEU A 727 -7.18 -3.85 3.76
CA LEU A 727 -6.50 -3.18 4.86
C LEU A 727 -6.11 -1.77 4.46
N ASN A 728 -6.50 -0.79 5.27
CA ASN A 728 -6.04 0.59 5.17
C ASN A 728 -5.20 0.92 6.41
N MET A 729 -4.15 1.72 6.25
CA MET A 729 -3.40 2.27 7.37
C MET A 729 -3.18 3.76 7.22
N TYR A 730 -3.30 4.45 8.35
CA TYR A 730 -3.17 5.88 8.47
C TYR A 730 -2.04 6.23 9.43
N ALA A 731 -1.28 7.28 9.11
CA ALA A 731 -0.28 7.85 10.00
C ALA A 731 -0.38 9.37 10.02
N VAL A 732 -0.09 9.97 11.17
CA VAL A 732 -0.06 11.44 11.29
C VAL A 732 1.31 11.95 10.87
N ARG A 733 1.35 12.75 9.79
CA ARG A 733 2.54 13.38 9.25
C ARG A 733 2.31 14.89 9.15
N ASN A 734 3.19 15.68 9.76
CA ASN A 734 3.08 17.14 9.83
C ASN A 734 1.70 17.62 10.38
N GLY A 735 1.18 16.94 11.40
CA GLY A 735 -0.12 17.26 12.00
C GLY A 735 -1.34 16.90 11.14
N VAL A 736 -1.15 16.12 10.06
CA VAL A 736 -2.22 15.65 9.18
C VAL A 736 -2.16 14.13 9.07
N GLU A 737 -3.26 13.45 9.36
CA GLU A 737 -3.41 12.02 9.06
C GLU A 737 -3.44 11.82 7.55
N GLN A 738 -2.63 10.89 7.09
CA GLN A 738 -2.53 10.51 5.69
C GLN A 738 -2.68 9.00 5.60
N GLU A 739 -3.39 8.53 4.59
CA GLU A 739 -3.33 7.12 4.22
C GLU A 739 -1.91 6.81 3.73
N VAL A 740 -1.23 5.91 4.43
CA VAL A 740 0.15 5.53 4.12
C VAL A 740 0.25 4.13 3.52
N TYR A 741 -0.85 3.36 3.60
CA TYR A 741 -0.95 2.01 3.05
C TYR A 741 -2.41 1.67 2.76
N ALA A 742 -2.65 1.03 1.62
CA ALA A 742 -3.92 0.39 1.29
C ALA A 742 -3.66 -0.83 0.42
N SER A 743 -4.21 -1.99 0.80
CA SER A 743 -4.06 -3.22 0.00
C SER A 743 -5.15 -4.24 0.26
N ASN A 744 -5.28 -5.18 -0.67
CA ASN A 744 -6.17 -6.33 -0.53
C ASN A 744 -5.42 -7.53 0.09
N GLY A 745 -6.14 -8.35 0.83
CA GLY A 745 -5.59 -9.55 1.47
C GLY A 745 -5.54 -10.75 0.52
N LEU A 746 -4.44 -11.50 0.62
CA LEU A 746 -4.28 -12.84 0.07
C LEU A 746 -4.60 -13.88 1.15
N PHE A 747 -5.53 -14.80 0.87
CA PHE A 747 -5.81 -15.92 1.76
C PHE A 747 -4.72 -17.01 1.65
N ARG A 748 -4.33 -17.59 2.79
CA ARG A 748 -3.28 -18.62 2.96
C ARG A 748 -3.81 -19.74 3.85
N GLY A 749 -4.43 -20.77 3.25
CA GLY A 749 -5.07 -21.87 4.00
C GLY A 749 -4.11 -22.74 4.82
N GLY A 750 -2.83 -22.83 4.44
CA GLY A 750 -1.79 -23.57 5.17
C GLY A 750 -1.04 -22.75 6.22
N CYS A 751 -1.59 -21.60 6.66
CA CYS A 751 -0.95 -20.69 7.61
C CYS A 751 -1.90 -20.32 8.75
N THR A 752 -1.35 -20.04 9.93
CA THR A 752 -2.16 -19.67 11.08
C THR A 752 -2.76 -18.28 10.91
N PHE A 753 -1.97 -17.31 10.42
CA PHE A 753 -2.50 -16.04 9.95
C PHE A 753 -2.93 -16.16 8.49
N GLN A 754 -4.24 -16.33 8.27
CA GLN A 754 -4.74 -16.70 6.96
C GLN A 754 -4.71 -15.54 5.96
N PHE A 755 -4.84 -14.29 6.39
CA PHE A 755 -4.81 -13.14 5.48
C PHE A 755 -3.42 -12.51 5.46
N TYR A 756 -2.81 -12.43 4.29
CA TYR A 756 -1.51 -11.82 4.05
C TYR A 756 -1.64 -10.57 3.19
N PHE A 757 -0.91 -9.51 3.54
CA PHE A 757 -0.90 -8.25 2.83
C PHE A 757 0.51 -7.92 2.30
N PRO A 758 0.63 -7.31 1.09
CA PRO A 758 1.91 -6.90 0.51
C PRO A 758 2.76 -6.01 1.42
N SER A 759 4.07 -6.00 1.20
CA SER A 759 4.98 -5.28 2.09
C SER A 759 4.76 -3.77 2.09
N PHE A 760 5.05 -3.16 3.23
CA PHE A 760 5.22 -1.72 3.35
C PHE A 760 6.46 -1.39 4.19
N ARG A 761 6.89 -0.13 4.12
CA ARG A 761 8.00 0.41 4.91
C ARG A 761 7.50 1.56 5.76
N CYS A 762 7.82 1.54 7.06
CA CYS A 762 7.40 2.55 8.02
C CYS A 762 8.57 3.38 8.56
N ARG A 763 8.26 4.54 9.15
CA ARG A 763 9.25 5.43 9.76
C ARG A 763 9.52 5.05 11.22
N PRO A 764 10.75 5.22 11.73
CA PRO A 764 11.08 5.06 13.13
C PRO A 764 10.06 5.69 14.09
N ASN A 765 9.54 4.90 15.02
CA ASN A 765 8.61 5.26 16.10
C ASN A 765 7.27 5.88 15.64
N GLU A 766 6.89 5.70 14.37
CA GLU A 766 5.61 6.13 13.80
C GLU A 766 4.48 5.18 14.23
N ASN A 767 3.34 5.73 14.64
CA ASN A 767 2.12 4.97 14.91
C ASN A 767 1.30 4.85 13.62
N LEU A 768 0.83 3.64 13.34
CA LEU A 768 0.04 3.27 12.17
C LEU A 768 -1.32 2.78 12.66
N HIS A 769 -2.35 3.60 12.41
CA HIS A 769 -3.73 3.26 12.71
C HIS A 769 -4.25 2.40 11.56
N TYR A 770 -4.51 1.12 11.81
CA TYR A 770 -5.02 0.22 10.78
C TYR A 770 -6.53 0.06 10.86
N GLU A 771 -7.15 -0.14 9.71
CA GLU A 771 -8.56 -0.47 9.51
C GLU A 771 -8.60 -1.71 8.60
N PHE A 772 -8.81 -2.87 9.21
CA PHE A 772 -8.98 -4.16 8.54
C PHE A 772 -10.47 -4.41 8.28
N ASN A 773 -10.81 -4.79 7.06
CA ASN A 773 -12.18 -5.03 6.64
C ASN A 773 -12.28 -6.40 5.97
N ILE A 774 -13.29 -7.18 6.34
CA ILE A 774 -13.58 -8.49 5.74
C ILE A 774 -15.07 -8.58 5.35
N ARG A 775 -15.35 -9.00 4.11
CA ARG A 775 -16.71 -9.08 3.55
C ARG A 775 -17.35 -10.43 3.86
N ASN A 776 -18.54 -10.43 4.46
CA ASN A 776 -19.36 -11.62 4.69
C ASN A 776 -20.19 -12.03 3.46
N LYS A 777 -20.85 -13.20 3.50
CA LYS A 777 -21.63 -13.73 2.36
C LYS A 777 -22.83 -12.86 1.98
N GLN A 778 -23.36 -12.08 2.92
CA GLN A 778 -24.47 -11.15 2.72
C GLN A 778 -24.02 -9.82 2.11
N GLY A 779 -22.71 -9.62 1.97
CA GLY A 779 -22.11 -8.46 1.32
C GLY A 779 -21.77 -7.30 2.25
N PHE A 780 -21.96 -7.45 3.57
CA PHE A 780 -21.56 -6.47 4.58
C PHE A 780 -20.09 -6.65 4.99
N TYR A 781 -19.47 -5.56 5.44
CA TYR A 781 -18.10 -5.57 5.93
C TYR A 781 -18.06 -5.63 7.45
N VAL A 782 -17.25 -6.54 7.98
CA VAL A 782 -16.80 -6.54 9.37
C VAL A 782 -15.53 -5.70 9.44
N GLN A 783 -15.56 -4.59 10.16
CA GLN A 783 -14.41 -3.71 10.36
C GLN A 783 -13.76 -3.92 11.73
N ARG A 784 -12.43 -4.04 11.74
CA ARG A 784 -11.60 -4.09 12.95
C ARG A 784 -10.47 -3.08 12.82
N ALA A 785 -10.10 -2.43 13.90
CA ALA A 785 -9.04 -1.44 13.93
C ALA A 785 -8.08 -1.67 15.09
N GLY A 786 -6.94 -1.02 15.00
CA GLY A 786 -5.95 -0.99 16.07
C GLY A 786 -4.74 -0.16 15.67
N VAL A 787 -3.69 -0.23 16.48
CA VAL A 787 -2.48 0.57 16.30
C VAL A 787 -1.28 -0.34 16.22
N MET A 788 -0.49 -0.17 15.16
CA MET A 788 0.84 -0.76 15.02
C MET A 788 1.87 0.35 15.25
N THR A 789 2.93 0.09 16.00
CA THR A 789 4.04 1.04 16.17
C THR A 789 5.23 0.54 15.37
N CYS A 790 5.89 1.41 14.61
CA CYS A 790 7.07 1.05 13.83
C CYS A 790 8.36 1.16 14.67
N PHE A 791 9.04 0.03 14.91
CA PHE A 791 10.20 -0.02 15.81
C PHE A 791 11.53 0.05 15.08
N ASN A 792 12.55 0.57 15.76
CA ASN A 792 13.93 0.54 15.27
C ASN A 792 14.65 -0.79 15.54
N TYR A 793 14.05 -1.69 16.31
CA TYR A 793 14.63 -2.96 16.73
C TYR A 793 13.50 -3.98 16.99
N VAL A 794 13.80 -5.26 16.84
CA VAL A 794 12.85 -6.35 17.16
C VAL A 794 12.52 -6.30 18.66
N PRO A 795 11.24 -6.21 19.07
CA PRO A 795 10.85 -6.32 20.47
C PRO A 795 11.33 -7.66 21.06
N THR A 796 12.01 -7.60 22.20
CA THR A 796 12.56 -8.80 22.87
C THR A 796 11.42 -9.72 23.32
N PRO A 797 11.34 -11.00 22.90
CA PRO A 797 10.32 -11.91 23.40
C PRO A 797 10.51 -12.18 24.90
N SER A 798 9.40 -12.37 25.64
CA SER A 798 9.45 -12.92 27.00
C SER A 798 10.00 -14.35 26.96
N ALA A 799 10.80 -14.74 27.96
CA ALA A 799 11.47 -16.04 27.99
C ALA A 799 10.46 -17.22 27.90
N PRO A 800 10.57 -18.10 26.89
CA PRO A 800 9.71 -19.28 26.76
C PRO A 800 10.08 -20.42 27.71
N THR A 801 9.07 -21.19 28.15
CA THR A 801 9.19 -22.38 29.02
C THR A 801 9.43 -23.71 28.27
N ASP A 802 9.54 -23.71 26.93
CA ASP A 802 9.72 -24.92 26.09
C ASP A 802 10.86 -24.78 25.05
N CYS A 803 11.15 -25.86 24.29
CA CYS A 803 12.18 -25.88 23.24
C CYS A 803 11.83 -24.91 22.09
N GLN A 804 12.75 -24.02 21.72
CA GLN A 804 12.57 -22.95 20.74
C GLN A 804 13.30 -23.26 19.43
N ASN A 805 13.06 -22.44 18.39
CA ASN A 805 13.82 -22.42 17.13
C ASN A 805 13.91 -23.80 16.44
N GLY A 806 12.81 -24.56 16.46
CA GLY A 806 12.74 -25.90 15.86
C GLY A 806 13.50 -26.98 16.64
N GLY A 807 13.88 -26.71 17.90
CA GLY A 807 14.53 -27.68 18.77
C GLY A 807 13.59 -28.81 19.21
N VAL A 808 14.06 -30.06 19.16
CA VAL A 808 13.25 -31.23 19.49
C VAL A 808 13.57 -31.73 20.89
N LYS A 809 12.55 -31.89 21.74
CA LYS A 809 12.70 -32.40 23.11
C LYS A 809 13.07 -33.89 23.08
N HIS A 810 14.25 -34.23 23.59
CA HIS A 810 14.74 -35.61 23.65
C HIS A 810 15.37 -35.89 25.02
N ASN A 811 14.82 -36.85 25.77
CA ASN A 811 15.26 -37.21 27.13
C ASN A 811 15.33 -36.03 28.13
N GLY A 812 14.44 -35.06 28.00
CA GLY A 812 14.35 -33.91 28.91
C GLY A 812 15.27 -32.74 28.56
N THR A 813 16.08 -32.83 27.50
CA THR A 813 16.89 -31.72 26.94
C THR A 813 16.49 -31.43 25.49
N CYS A 814 16.65 -30.19 25.04
CA CYS A 814 16.32 -29.80 23.66
C CYS A 814 17.51 -30.09 22.71
N LEU A 815 17.26 -30.76 21.59
CA LEU A 815 18.20 -30.93 20.48
C LEU A 815 18.03 -29.80 19.47
N CYS A 816 19.06 -28.98 19.27
CA CYS A 816 18.97 -27.76 18.46
C CYS A 816 19.30 -27.98 16.99
N LEU A 817 18.61 -27.24 16.11
CA LEU A 817 18.94 -27.15 14.69
C LEU A 817 20.26 -26.39 14.48
N ALA A 818 20.82 -26.52 13.28
CA ALA A 818 22.04 -25.81 12.91
C ALA A 818 21.88 -24.28 13.12
N HIS A 819 22.92 -23.64 13.62
CA HIS A 819 22.97 -22.21 14.00
C HIS A 819 22.13 -21.80 15.24
N TYR A 820 21.73 -22.77 16.08
CA TYR A 820 21.10 -22.53 17.38
C TYR A 820 21.75 -23.38 18.48
N GLU A 821 21.82 -22.86 19.70
CA GLU A 821 22.34 -23.52 20.90
C GLU A 821 21.58 -23.12 22.18
N GLY A 822 21.92 -23.73 23.32
CA GLY A 822 21.29 -23.45 24.62
C GLY A 822 20.31 -24.54 25.09
N GLU A 823 19.93 -24.49 26.38
CA GLU A 823 19.10 -25.50 27.06
C GLU A 823 17.73 -25.71 26.40
N HIS A 824 17.16 -24.64 25.85
CA HIS A 824 15.92 -24.58 25.10
C HIS A 824 16.15 -24.19 23.64
N CYS A 825 17.36 -24.31 23.10
CA CYS A 825 17.71 -23.84 21.75
C CYS A 825 17.44 -22.34 21.54
N GLN A 826 17.55 -21.57 22.62
CA GLN A 826 17.19 -20.16 22.68
C GLN A 826 18.29 -19.23 22.16
N ASN A 827 19.52 -19.71 22.04
CA ASN A 827 20.67 -18.88 21.66
C ASN A 827 20.98 -19.09 20.17
N LEU A 828 21.09 -17.98 19.44
CA LEU A 828 21.45 -17.96 18.04
C LEU A 828 22.98 -17.99 17.86
N ILE A 829 23.50 -18.70 16.86
CA ILE A 829 24.91 -18.70 16.47
C ILE A 829 25.09 -17.83 15.22
N CYS A 830 26.06 -16.91 15.27
CA CYS A 830 26.33 -15.96 14.20
C CYS A 830 27.67 -16.19 13.50
N ASP A 831 27.65 -16.19 12.17
CA ASP A 831 28.83 -16.38 11.34
C ASP A 831 29.51 -15.06 10.98
N ASN A 832 30.71 -15.13 10.37
CA ASN A 832 31.48 -14.00 9.84
C ASN A 832 31.73 -12.84 10.83
N GLY A 833 31.88 -13.17 12.12
CA GLY A 833 32.10 -12.18 13.16
C GLY A 833 30.83 -11.41 13.55
N GLY A 834 29.66 -11.90 13.14
CA GLY A 834 28.36 -11.43 13.63
C GLY A 834 28.22 -11.65 15.13
N THR A 835 27.50 -10.76 15.80
CA THR A 835 27.20 -10.88 17.23
C THR A 835 25.73 -11.26 17.39
N PRO A 836 25.39 -12.30 18.18
CA PRO A 836 23.99 -12.69 18.38
C PRO A 836 23.19 -11.57 19.01
N LEU A 837 22.07 -11.24 18.37
CA LEU A 837 21.15 -10.18 18.77
C LEU A 837 19.71 -10.69 18.63
N PHE A 838 19.23 -11.36 19.69
CA PHE A 838 17.90 -12.01 19.72
C PHE A 838 17.79 -13.16 18.70
N SER A 839 16.79 -13.15 17.82
CA SER A 839 16.54 -14.16 16.77
C SER A 839 17.32 -13.95 15.48
N THR A 840 18.15 -12.89 15.40
CA THR A 840 18.99 -12.59 14.23
C THR A 840 20.41 -12.19 14.64
N CYS A 841 21.34 -12.26 13.70
CA CYS A 841 22.72 -11.88 13.93
C CYS A 841 22.97 -10.42 13.55
N LYS A 842 23.59 -9.65 14.45
CA LYS A 842 24.10 -8.33 14.11
C LYS A 842 25.36 -8.49 13.29
N CYS A 843 25.25 -8.18 12.00
CA CYS A 843 26.35 -8.37 11.07
C CYS A 843 27.33 -7.18 11.08
N PRO A 844 28.64 -7.44 11.03
CA PRO A 844 29.61 -6.37 10.82
C PRO A 844 29.45 -5.77 9.43
N VAL A 845 29.92 -4.53 9.27
CA VAL A 845 29.91 -3.81 7.98
C VAL A 845 30.49 -4.70 6.89
N GLY A 846 29.75 -4.89 5.80
CA GLY A 846 30.11 -5.84 4.75
C GLY A 846 29.26 -7.09 4.71
N TRP A 847 28.43 -7.37 5.74
CA TRP A 847 27.65 -8.60 5.89
C TRP A 847 26.19 -8.33 6.33
N THR A 848 25.31 -9.28 6.04
CA THR A 848 23.85 -9.26 6.19
C THR A 848 23.30 -10.69 6.19
N GLY A 849 21.97 -10.84 6.29
CA GLY A 849 21.29 -12.13 6.42
C GLY A 849 21.15 -12.61 7.87
N GLN A 850 20.20 -13.52 8.12
CA GLN A 850 19.79 -13.94 9.47
C GLN A 850 20.94 -14.41 10.36
N PHE A 851 21.95 -15.07 9.78
CA PHE A 851 23.13 -15.58 10.47
C PHE A 851 24.44 -14.86 10.08
N CYS A 852 24.36 -13.71 9.39
CA CYS A 852 25.50 -12.98 8.83
C CYS A 852 26.30 -13.72 7.77
N THR A 853 25.61 -14.53 6.97
CA THR A 853 26.20 -15.34 5.91
C THR A 853 26.26 -14.64 4.55
N LEU A 854 25.57 -13.50 4.37
CA LEU A 854 25.44 -12.79 3.08
C LEU A 854 26.24 -11.47 3.10
N PRO A 855 26.91 -11.03 2.02
CA PRO A 855 27.64 -9.75 2.00
C PRO A 855 26.76 -8.50 1.64
N GLN A 856 27.03 -7.30 2.20
CA GLN A 856 26.28 -6.03 2.00
C GLN A 856 27.16 -4.74 1.97
N CYS A 857 26.78 -3.71 1.19
CA CYS A 857 27.50 -2.42 1.09
C CYS A 857 27.11 -1.36 2.17
N PRO A 858 28.01 -0.44 2.60
CA PRO A 858 27.87 0.33 3.86
C PRO A 858 27.11 1.68 3.84
N GLU A 859 26.91 2.36 2.70
CA GLU A 859 26.33 3.73 2.68
C GLU A 859 25.37 3.97 1.49
N CYS A 860 24.36 4.83 1.70
CA CYS A 860 23.44 5.35 0.67
C CYS A 860 23.65 6.87 0.47
N GLY A 861 23.64 7.34 -0.79
CA GLY A 861 23.93 8.74 -1.17
C GLY A 861 22.72 9.72 -1.15
N PRO A 862 22.97 11.05 -1.30
CA PRO A 862 21.94 12.10 -1.22
C PRO A 862 20.94 12.13 -2.40
N LEU A 863 19.72 12.64 -2.12
CA LEU A 863 18.60 12.75 -3.07
C LEU A 863 18.91 13.71 -4.24
N PRO A 864 18.76 13.28 -5.52
CA PRO A 864 19.10 14.10 -6.67
C PRO A 864 18.04 15.17 -7.03
N SER A 865 18.51 16.37 -7.41
CA SER A 865 17.76 17.43 -8.10
C SER A 865 17.35 16.98 -9.53
N HIS A 866 16.15 17.35 -9.97
CA HIS A 866 15.50 16.86 -11.21
C HIS A 866 15.98 17.55 -12.51
N GLY A 867 17.14 18.22 -12.52
CA GLY A 867 17.76 18.74 -13.76
C GLY A 867 17.10 19.98 -14.40
N TYR A 868 16.26 20.70 -13.65
CA TYR A 868 15.70 22.02 -14.02
C TYR A 868 16.43 23.15 -13.27
N HIS A 869 16.29 24.39 -13.73
CA HIS A 869 16.94 25.58 -13.17
C HIS A 869 18.47 25.53 -13.19
N VAL A 870 19.03 25.10 -14.33
CA VAL A 870 20.49 25.04 -14.51
C VAL A 870 21.01 26.24 -15.30
N ASP A 871 22.31 26.51 -15.23
CA ASP A 871 22.95 27.55 -16.05
C ASP A 871 23.65 26.91 -17.26
N MET A 872 23.75 27.66 -18.37
CA MET A 872 24.54 27.28 -19.54
C MET A 872 25.67 28.29 -19.79
N ALA A 873 26.91 27.82 -19.70
CA ALA A 873 28.11 28.63 -19.88
C ALA A 873 28.83 28.33 -21.21
N PHE A 874 29.38 29.39 -21.81
CA PHE A 874 30.25 29.37 -22.99
C PHE A 874 31.55 30.08 -22.66
N LEU A 875 32.65 29.34 -22.64
CA LEU A 875 34.00 29.88 -22.48
C LEU A 875 34.65 29.89 -23.88
N VAL A 876 35.02 31.06 -24.39
CA VAL A 876 35.50 31.23 -25.77
C VAL A 876 36.89 31.86 -25.82
N GLU A 877 37.78 31.28 -26.62
CA GLU A 877 39.11 31.84 -26.86
C GLU A 877 39.05 33.06 -27.80
N VAL A 878 39.48 34.24 -27.30
CA VAL A 878 39.51 35.53 -28.02
C VAL A 878 40.94 35.84 -28.48
N SER A 879 41.54 34.91 -29.23
CA SER A 879 42.88 35.03 -29.82
C SER A 879 42.81 35.08 -31.34
N GLN A 880 43.94 35.35 -32.03
CA GLN A 880 44.02 35.28 -33.49
C GLN A 880 43.61 33.89 -34.03
N LYS A 881 43.81 32.83 -33.23
CA LYS A 881 43.47 31.44 -33.59
C LYS A 881 42.02 31.08 -33.24
N GLY A 882 41.42 31.71 -32.24
CA GLY A 882 40.07 31.43 -31.71
C GLY A 882 38.91 32.24 -32.33
N VAL A 883 39.20 33.38 -32.96
CA VAL A 883 38.15 34.28 -33.50
C VAL A 883 37.26 33.61 -34.55
N LYS A 884 37.81 32.71 -35.38
CA LYS A 884 37.03 31.98 -36.40
C LYS A 884 35.98 31.04 -35.79
N GLN A 885 36.21 30.57 -34.57
CA GLN A 885 35.27 29.74 -33.83
C GLN A 885 34.15 30.62 -33.25
N ILE A 886 34.47 31.84 -32.79
CA ILE A 886 33.48 32.83 -32.36
C ILE A 886 32.56 33.24 -33.52
N GLU A 887 33.10 33.46 -34.72
CA GLU A 887 32.30 33.73 -35.93
C GLU A 887 31.30 32.61 -36.24
N GLN A 888 31.71 31.35 -36.07
CA GLN A 888 30.83 30.19 -36.25
C GLN A 888 29.75 30.12 -35.16
N LEU A 889 30.10 30.42 -33.90
CA LEU A 889 29.16 30.46 -32.79
C LEU A 889 28.06 31.51 -33.02
N LEU A 890 28.42 32.70 -33.49
CA LEU A 890 27.44 33.75 -33.84
C LEU A 890 26.44 33.29 -34.90
N GLY A 891 26.89 32.48 -35.86
CA GLY A 891 26.02 31.96 -36.91
C GLY A 891 25.02 30.90 -36.45
N ILE A 892 25.27 30.20 -35.33
CA ILE A 892 24.48 29.03 -34.92
C ILE A 892 23.80 29.14 -33.55
N LEU A 893 24.36 29.90 -32.60
CA LEU A 893 23.80 30.02 -31.26
C LEU A 893 22.38 30.61 -31.21
N PRO A 894 21.95 31.53 -32.10
CA PRO A 894 20.56 31.99 -32.11
C PRO A 894 19.55 30.85 -32.32
N ASP A 895 19.87 29.91 -33.23
CA ASP A 895 19.03 28.74 -33.47
C ASP A 895 19.06 27.78 -32.27
N ILE A 896 20.25 27.50 -31.73
CA ILE A 896 20.41 26.61 -30.56
C ILE A 896 19.66 27.17 -29.34
N ILE A 897 19.77 28.46 -29.05
CA ILE A 897 19.10 29.09 -27.90
C ILE A 897 17.58 29.08 -28.10
N ARG A 898 17.09 29.36 -29.32
CA ARG A 898 15.66 29.20 -29.63
C ARG A 898 15.19 27.77 -29.35
N ASP A 899 15.96 26.78 -29.81
CA ASP A 899 15.62 25.38 -29.66
C ASP A 899 15.66 24.97 -28.18
N VAL A 900 16.65 25.43 -27.40
CA VAL A 900 16.75 25.25 -25.94
C VAL A 900 15.53 25.81 -25.21
N VAL A 901 15.13 27.04 -25.51
CA VAL A 901 13.94 27.68 -24.91
C VAL A 901 12.66 26.95 -25.29
N SER A 902 12.59 26.37 -26.49
CA SER A 902 11.44 25.60 -26.94
C SER A 902 11.30 24.22 -26.27
N GLN A 903 12.38 23.67 -25.71
CA GLN A 903 12.32 22.39 -24.99
C GLN A 903 11.54 22.53 -23.67
N HIS A 904 11.92 23.49 -22.83
CA HIS A 904 11.21 23.81 -21.59
C HIS A 904 11.60 25.21 -21.07
N PRO A 905 10.65 26.03 -20.59
CA PRO A 905 10.94 27.39 -20.11
C PRO A 905 11.86 27.43 -18.89
N ASP A 906 11.78 26.42 -18.02
CA ASP A 906 12.57 26.33 -16.77
C ASP A 906 13.83 25.44 -16.87
N TRP A 907 14.27 25.09 -18.08
CA TRP A 907 15.47 24.26 -18.22
C TRP A 907 16.74 25.04 -17.92
N ILE A 908 16.96 26.13 -18.67
CA ILE A 908 18.14 26.98 -18.55
C ILE A 908 17.70 28.36 -18.05
N ASP A 909 18.14 28.75 -16.86
CA ASP A 909 17.80 30.06 -16.32
C ASP A 909 18.65 31.17 -16.95
N ARG A 910 19.93 30.87 -17.20
CA ARG A 910 20.95 31.87 -17.58
C ARG A 910 21.95 31.38 -18.62
N LEU A 911 22.40 32.33 -19.43
CA LEU A 911 23.52 32.20 -20.34
C LEU A 911 24.71 32.98 -19.77
N VAL A 912 25.83 32.26 -19.59
CA VAL A 912 27.11 32.83 -19.17
C VAL A 912 28.08 32.79 -20.34
N LEU A 913 28.73 33.89 -20.66
CA LEU A 913 29.77 34.00 -21.69
C LEU A 913 31.05 34.51 -21.05
N ILE A 914 32.16 33.79 -21.20
CA ILE A 914 33.48 34.22 -20.71
C ILE A 914 34.46 34.17 -21.88
N GLY A 915 35.02 35.32 -22.23
CA GLY A 915 36.11 35.43 -23.20
C GLY A 915 37.47 35.32 -22.51
N TYR A 916 38.41 34.56 -23.06
CA TYR A 916 39.77 34.44 -22.51
C TYR A 916 40.84 34.35 -23.59
N ASP A 917 42.08 34.71 -23.25
CA ASP A 917 43.22 34.75 -24.17
C ASP A 917 44.52 34.23 -23.48
N SER A 918 45.70 34.52 -24.03
CA SER A 918 46.99 34.14 -23.44
C SER A 918 47.32 34.84 -22.12
N LYS A 919 46.68 35.99 -21.83
CA LYS A 919 46.93 36.84 -20.67
C LYS A 919 45.93 36.59 -19.55
N GLY A 920 44.69 36.21 -19.86
CA GLY A 920 43.66 35.91 -18.87
C GLY A 920 42.24 36.05 -19.41
N VAL A 921 41.32 36.43 -18.52
CA VAL A 921 39.91 36.69 -18.89
C VAL A 921 39.80 38.07 -19.53
N VAL A 922 39.25 38.12 -20.74
CA VAL A 922 39.00 39.32 -21.54
C VAL A 922 37.69 40.00 -21.13
N GLY A 923 36.69 39.21 -20.74
CA GLY A 923 35.41 39.71 -20.24
C GLY A 923 34.43 38.60 -19.89
N MET A 924 33.40 38.92 -19.11
CA MET A 924 32.32 38.01 -18.72
C MET A 924 30.97 38.70 -18.88
N VAL A 925 30.00 37.99 -19.45
CA VAL A 925 28.59 38.36 -19.48
C VAL A 925 27.79 37.26 -18.80
N ASP A 926 26.96 37.63 -17.83
CA ASP A 926 26.03 36.72 -17.15
C ASP A 926 24.62 37.30 -17.31
N SER A 927 23.80 36.65 -18.13
CA SER A 927 22.49 37.15 -18.54
C SER A 927 21.40 36.10 -18.37
N LEU A 928 20.19 36.54 -18.01
CA LEU A 928 19.01 35.67 -18.04
C LEU A 928 18.73 35.20 -19.47
N ILE A 929 18.27 33.97 -19.65
CA ILE A 929 17.95 33.45 -20.98
C ILE A 929 16.85 34.25 -21.69
N SER A 930 16.00 34.93 -20.93
CA SER A 930 14.96 35.83 -21.44
C SER A 930 15.50 37.15 -21.99
N ASN A 931 16.77 37.50 -21.72
CA ASN A 931 17.42 38.71 -22.20
C ASN A 931 18.87 38.44 -22.66
N THR A 932 19.01 38.04 -23.92
CA THR A 932 20.27 37.60 -24.52
C THR A 932 21.05 38.71 -25.24
N ALA A 933 20.58 39.97 -25.20
CA ALA A 933 21.18 41.06 -25.97
C ALA A 933 22.67 41.27 -25.63
N ASN A 934 23.00 41.41 -24.34
CA ASN A 934 24.38 41.61 -23.90
C ASN A 934 25.29 40.41 -24.23
N PHE A 935 24.73 39.19 -24.25
CA PHE A 935 25.47 37.98 -24.61
C PHE A 935 25.89 38.02 -26.08
N PHE A 936 24.96 38.32 -26.98
CA PHE A 936 25.25 38.40 -28.42
C PHE A 936 26.07 39.63 -28.82
N ASP A 937 25.88 40.78 -28.16
CA ASP A 937 26.67 41.98 -28.40
C ASP A 937 28.15 41.77 -28.07
N ALA A 938 28.44 41.11 -26.94
CA ALA A 938 29.81 40.75 -26.56
C ALA A 938 30.42 39.76 -27.57
N LEU A 939 29.66 38.73 -27.96
CA LEU A 939 30.13 37.74 -28.93
C LEU A 939 30.44 38.36 -30.30
N TYR A 940 29.58 39.28 -30.79
CA TYR A 940 29.79 40.04 -32.03
C TYR A 940 30.98 40.99 -31.97
N THR A 941 31.16 41.65 -30.83
CA THR A 941 32.32 42.52 -30.60
C THR A 941 33.61 41.71 -30.68
N TRP A 942 33.64 40.52 -30.07
CA TRP A 942 34.83 39.67 -30.10
C TRP A 942 35.09 39.03 -31.46
N SER A 943 34.05 38.67 -32.23
CA SER A 943 34.24 38.12 -33.58
C SER A 943 34.84 39.12 -34.55
N THR A 944 34.62 40.41 -34.33
CA THR A 944 35.13 41.49 -35.18
C THR A 944 36.40 42.14 -34.63
N SER A 945 36.90 41.70 -33.47
CA SER A 945 37.97 42.37 -32.71
C SER A 945 39.37 42.31 -33.34
N ASN A 946 39.57 41.53 -34.41
CA ASN A 946 40.87 41.26 -35.09
C ASN A 946 42.07 41.20 -34.11
N PRO A 947 42.04 40.30 -33.12
CA PRO A 947 43.02 40.25 -32.04
C PRO A 947 44.42 39.93 -32.56
N LYS A 948 45.41 40.53 -31.91
CA LYS A 948 46.85 40.35 -32.22
C LYS A 948 47.54 39.29 -31.38
N ASP A 949 46.79 38.64 -30.49
CA ASP A 949 47.31 37.58 -29.63
C ASP A 949 47.46 36.29 -30.45
N ASP A 950 48.70 35.97 -30.82
CA ASP A 950 49.08 34.75 -31.54
C ASP A 950 49.89 33.78 -30.65
N GLU A 951 49.86 33.99 -29.34
CA GLU A 951 50.54 33.08 -28.41
C GLU A 951 49.94 31.67 -28.50
N CYS A 952 50.75 30.68 -28.14
CA CYS A 952 50.38 29.26 -28.27
C CYS A 952 49.69 28.68 -27.04
N LYS A 953 49.78 29.35 -25.89
CA LYS A 953 49.22 28.90 -24.61
C LYS A 953 48.15 29.87 -24.13
N VAL A 954 46.99 29.36 -23.73
CA VAL A 954 45.86 30.18 -23.26
C VAL A 954 45.48 29.87 -21.81
N GLN A 955 44.92 30.87 -21.12
CA GLN A 955 44.67 30.83 -19.68
C GLN A 955 43.29 30.25 -19.33
N ILE A 956 42.95 29.08 -19.89
CA ILE A 956 41.63 28.43 -19.70
C ILE A 956 41.29 28.21 -18.22
N TRP A 957 42.28 27.87 -17.38
CA TRP A 957 42.04 27.60 -15.96
C TRP A 957 41.53 28.83 -15.21
N LYS A 958 41.98 30.03 -15.59
CA LYS A 958 41.46 31.29 -15.02
C LYS A 958 40.02 31.56 -15.48
N ALA A 959 39.66 31.14 -16.68
CA ALA A 959 38.30 31.26 -17.19
C ALA A 959 37.33 30.32 -16.45
N ILE A 960 37.75 29.07 -16.20
CA ILE A 960 36.98 28.10 -15.39
C ILE A 960 36.85 28.61 -13.94
N ASP A 961 37.94 29.11 -13.35
CA ASP A 961 37.90 29.72 -12.02
C ASP A 961 36.94 30.92 -11.97
N THR A 962 36.94 31.76 -13.00
CA THR A 962 36.01 32.90 -13.10
C THR A 962 34.56 32.43 -13.19
N LEU A 963 34.28 31.32 -13.87
CA LEU A 963 32.95 30.71 -13.92
C LEU A 963 32.49 30.23 -12.53
N LEU A 964 33.36 29.53 -11.80
CA LEU A 964 33.02 28.94 -10.51
C LEU A 964 33.01 29.97 -9.37
N ASN A 965 34.01 30.85 -9.35
CA ASN A 965 34.32 31.73 -8.23
C ASN A 965 34.12 33.23 -8.53
N GLY A 966 34.12 33.63 -9.80
CA GLY A 966 34.06 35.04 -10.22
C GLY A 966 32.67 35.63 -10.39
N ARG A 967 31.62 34.80 -10.41
CA ARG A 967 30.23 35.22 -10.61
C ARG A 967 29.61 35.83 -9.35
N LYS A 968 28.89 36.95 -9.53
CA LYS A 968 28.26 37.68 -8.42
C LYS A 968 26.84 38.11 -8.76
N ASP A 969 25.96 38.05 -7.76
CA ASP A 969 24.66 38.71 -7.76
C ASP A 969 24.69 39.81 -6.69
N GLY A 970 24.83 41.05 -7.12
CA GLY A 970 25.22 42.16 -6.23
C GLY A 970 26.59 41.89 -5.56
N ASN A 971 26.57 41.69 -4.24
CA ASN A 971 27.78 41.43 -3.43
C ASN A 971 28.01 39.95 -3.13
N GLU A 972 27.06 39.07 -3.42
CA GLU A 972 27.11 37.65 -3.06
C GLU A 972 27.68 36.80 -4.20
N ARG A 973 28.48 35.78 -3.85
CA ARG A 973 28.98 34.81 -4.83
C ARG A 973 27.80 34.00 -5.34
N ARG A 974 27.66 33.93 -6.67
CA ARG A 974 26.66 33.08 -7.30
C ARG A 974 27.30 31.76 -7.69
N ALA A 975 26.95 30.69 -6.96
CA ALA A 975 27.39 29.35 -7.29
C ALA A 975 26.74 28.87 -8.60
N LEU A 976 27.44 27.98 -9.32
CA LEU A 976 26.90 27.32 -10.49
C LEU A 976 25.92 26.22 -10.02
N PRO A 977 24.65 26.21 -10.49
CA PRO A 977 23.68 25.17 -10.10
C PRO A 977 24.13 23.76 -10.46
N GLU A 978 23.66 22.76 -9.71
CA GLU A 978 23.92 21.35 -10.03
C GLU A 978 23.45 20.99 -11.45
N ARG A 979 24.20 20.13 -12.16
CA ARG A 979 23.93 19.72 -13.55
C ARG A 979 23.96 20.85 -14.61
N SER A 980 24.53 22.01 -14.29
CA SER A 980 24.79 23.07 -15.28
C SER A 980 25.65 22.59 -16.46
N ILE A 981 25.50 23.24 -17.61
CA ILE A 981 26.19 22.87 -18.85
C ILE A 981 27.29 23.88 -19.13
N VAL A 982 28.53 23.41 -19.30
CA VAL A 982 29.71 24.25 -19.55
C VAL A 982 30.33 23.84 -20.88
N ASN A 983 30.27 24.74 -21.86
CA ASN A 983 30.85 24.56 -23.19
C ASN A 983 32.11 25.41 -23.31
N ILE A 984 33.25 24.78 -23.56
CA ILE A 984 34.55 25.43 -23.68
C ILE A 984 35.01 25.30 -25.12
N ILE A 985 35.35 26.42 -25.75
CA ILE A 985 35.73 26.51 -27.16
C ILE A 985 37.16 27.04 -27.24
N GLU A 986 38.07 26.17 -27.65
CA GLU A 986 39.51 26.42 -27.66
C GLU A 986 40.11 26.06 -29.02
N ALA A 987 41.07 26.87 -29.50
CA ALA A 987 41.85 26.63 -30.71
C ALA A 987 43.34 26.47 -30.42
N SER A 988 43.83 27.06 -29.33
CA SER A 988 45.22 26.99 -28.87
C SER A 988 45.45 25.83 -27.90
N VAL A 989 46.58 25.84 -27.18
CA VAL A 989 46.95 24.83 -26.17
C VAL A 989 46.65 25.35 -24.77
N PRO A 990 46.10 24.54 -23.85
CA PRO A 990 45.83 24.99 -22.49
C PRO A 990 47.14 25.22 -21.73
N ASN A 991 47.22 26.28 -20.94
CA ASN A 991 48.42 26.54 -20.15
C ASN A 991 48.55 25.58 -18.94
N GLY A 992 49.30 24.50 -19.11
CA GLY A 992 49.62 23.52 -18.07
C GLY A 992 50.84 23.85 -17.19
N ASP A 993 51.26 25.11 -17.07
CA ASP A 993 52.37 25.47 -16.17
C ASP A 993 52.09 25.02 -14.71
N GLY A 994 53.12 24.58 -13.98
CA GLY A 994 52.98 23.91 -12.67
C GLY A 994 52.26 24.71 -11.58
N ASP A 995 52.20 26.03 -11.72
CA ASP A 995 51.48 26.93 -10.81
C ASP A 995 49.94 26.77 -10.90
N ASN A 996 49.42 26.18 -11.98
CA ASN A 996 47.98 25.94 -12.16
C ASN A 996 47.51 24.59 -11.58
N ALA A 997 48.40 23.73 -11.08
CA ALA A 997 48.03 22.38 -10.64
C ALA A 997 46.97 22.37 -9.52
N ALA A 998 47.07 23.30 -8.57
CA ALA A 998 46.08 23.46 -7.49
C ALA A 998 44.71 23.95 -8.03
N LEU A 999 44.74 24.83 -9.02
CA LEU A 999 43.54 25.39 -9.65
C LEU A 999 42.82 24.34 -10.50
N ILE A 1000 43.57 23.52 -11.24
CA ILE A 1000 43.06 22.39 -12.03
C ILE A 1000 42.38 21.37 -11.11
N TYR A 1001 43.03 21.01 -10.00
CA TYR A 1001 42.48 20.04 -9.05
C TYR A 1001 41.21 20.56 -8.38
N SER A 1002 41.23 21.77 -7.81
CA SER A 1002 40.07 22.36 -7.13
C SER A 1002 38.88 22.56 -8.08
N SER A 1003 39.12 23.10 -9.27
CA SER A 1003 38.06 23.25 -10.28
C SER A 1003 37.51 21.90 -10.75
N SER A 1004 38.35 20.86 -10.85
CA SER A 1004 37.93 19.51 -11.23
C SER A 1004 37.02 18.87 -10.18
N GLU A 1005 37.35 19.00 -8.89
CA GLU A 1005 36.54 18.47 -7.80
C GLU A 1005 35.22 19.24 -7.66
N GLU A 1006 35.25 20.58 -7.76
CA GLU A 1006 34.03 21.40 -7.66
C GLU A 1006 33.06 21.13 -8.81
N LEU A 1007 33.53 21.02 -10.05
CA LEU A 1007 32.70 20.66 -11.21
C LEU A 1007 32.09 19.25 -11.07
N LEU A 1008 32.80 18.33 -10.41
CA LEU A 1008 32.34 16.97 -10.13
C LEU A 1008 31.30 16.93 -9.01
N GLU A 1009 31.53 17.66 -7.91
CA GLU A 1009 30.61 17.77 -6.78
C GLU A 1009 29.24 18.29 -7.23
N ILE A 1010 29.22 19.32 -8.08
CA ILE A 1010 27.97 19.89 -8.62
C ILE A 1010 27.48 19.16 -9.90
N ARG A 1011 28.12 18.04 -10.30
CA ARG A 1011 27.70 17.17 -11.42
C ARG A 1011 27.54 17.89 -12.77
N THR A 1012 28.46 18.79 -13.08
CA THR A 1012 28.43 19.64 -14.29
C THR A 1012 28.64 18.82 -15.58
N ILE A 1013 27.94 19.18 -16.66
CA ILE A 1013 28.20 18.65 -18.01
C ILE A 1013 29.24 19.55 -18.69
N VAL A 1014 30.49 19.10 -18.78
CA VAL A 1014 31.61 19.91 -19.31
C VAL A 1014 32.04 19.43 -20.70
N ASN A 1015 31.68 20.18 -21.73
CA ASN A 1015 32.05 19.92 -23.11
C ASN A 1015 33.25 20.78 -23.54
N PHE A 1016 34.29 20.15 -24.07
CA PHE A 1016 35.43 20.85 -24.68
C PHE A 1016 35.39 20.69 -26.19
N PHE A 1017 35.36 21.80 -26.92
CA PHE A 1017 35.41 21.84 -28.38
C PHE A 1017 36.77 22.40 -28.81
N GLN A 1018 37.69 21.49 -29.12
CA GLN A 1018 39.06 21.80 -29.52
C GLN A 1018 39.16 21.87 -31.05
N SER A 1019 39.54 23.03 -31.57
CA SER A 1019 39.85 23.20 -32.99
C SER A 1019 41.16 22.48 -33.34
N THR A 1020 41.14 21.75 -34.46
CA THR A 1020 42.22 20.87 -34.92
C THR A 1020 42.46 21.13 -36.41
N ASN A 1021 43.72 21.36 -36.78
CA ASN A 1021 44.12 21.59 -38.17
C ASN A 1021 44.70 20.31 -38.76
N TRP A 1022 43.82 19.49 -39.36
CA TRP A 1022 44.16 18.18 -39.93
C TRP A 1022 45.16 18.20 -41.10
N ASN A 1023 45.58 19.39 -41.57
CA ASN A 1023 46.54 19.56 -42.67
C ASN A 1023 48.02 19.59 -42.22
N THR A 1024 48.31 19.56 -40.92
CA THR A 1024 49.67 19.45 -40.37
C THR A 1024 49.99 17.99 -40.01
N GLU A 1025 51.25 17.55 -40.06
CA GLU A 1025 51.66 16.15 -39.80
C GLU A 1025 51.22 15.59 -38.43
N SER A 1026 50.89 16.46 -37.47
CA SER A 1026 50.35 16.12 -36.14
C SER A 1026 48.87 16.46 -35.95
N GLY A 1027 48.22 17.12 -36.92
CA GLY A 1027 46.86 17.66 -36.81
C GLY A 1027 46.71 18.82 -35.80
N LYS A 1028 47.76 19.18 -35.07
CA LYS A 1028 47.70 20.02 -33.86
C LYS A 1028 48.64 21.21 -34.00
N ASP A 1029 48.12 22.42 -33.78
CA ASP A 1029 48.91 23.64 -33.81
C ASP A 1029 49.86 23.73 -32.59
N CYS A 1030 50.91 24.56 -32.71
CA CYS A 1030 51.84 24.86 -31.63
C CYS A 1030 52.67 23.67 -31.07
N GLY A 1031 52.88 22.61 -31.85
CA GLY A 1031 53.66 21.44 -31.42
C GLY A 1031 52.97 20.63 -30.32
N ALA A 1032 51.65 20.79 -30.15
CA ALA A 1032 50.91 20.12 -29.10
C ALA A 1032 50.89 18.60 -29.30
N THR A 1033 51.10 17.87 -28.21
CA THR A 1033 51.03 16.40 -28.20
C THR A 1033 49.67 15.94 -27.69
N LYS A 1034 49.44 14.62 -27.60
CA LYS A 1034 48.26 14.11 -26.87
C LYS A 1034 48.30 14.50 -25.39
N ALA A 1035 49.50 14.52 -24.79
CA ALA A 1035 49.68 14.84 -23.38
C ALA A 1035 49.29 16.28 -23.02
N SER A 1036 49.41 17.21 -23.98
CA SER A 1036 49.05 18.62 -23.80
C SER A 1036 47.57 18.85 -23.45
N PHE A 1037 46.70 17.86 -23.69
CA PHE A 1037 45.26 17.98 -23.44
C PHE A 1037 44.74 17.00 -22.37
N ASN A 1038 45.63 16.27 -21.70
CA ASN A 1038 45.24 15.23 -20.74
C ASN A 1038 44.37 15.78 -19.60
N ASP A 1039 44.67 16.98 -19.11
CA ASP A 1039 43.96 17.55 -17.95
C ASP A 1039 42.54 18.02 -18.33
N ILE A 1040 42.38 18.66 -19.49
CA ILE A 1040 41.06 19.03 -20.00
C ILE A 1040 40.24 17.79 -20.39
N GLU A 1041 40.87 16.76 -20.97
CA GLU A 1041 40.22 15.49 -21.31
C GLU A 1041 39.76 14.76 -20.03
N ARG A 1042 40.57 14.80 -18.96
CA ARG A 1042 40.20 14.26 -17.65
C ARG A 1042 39.01 14.98 -17.04
N ILE A 1043 38.98 16.32 -17.07
CA ILE A 1043 37.87 17.09 -16.51
C ILE A 1043 36.58 16.84 -17.29
N ALA A 1044 36.64 16.85 -18.63
CA ALA A 1044 35.49 16.54 -19.48
C ALA A 1044 34.93 15.13 -19.18
N ARG A 1045 35.80 14.13 -19.06
CA ARG A 1045 35.43 12.72 -18.83
C ARG A 1045 35.01 12.42 -17.38
N ARG A 1046 35.51 13.17 -16.39
CA ARG A 1046 35.08 13.05 -14.99
C ARG A 1046 33.65 13.54 -14.79
N GLY A 1047 33.21 14.51 -15.59
CA GLY A 1047 31.80 14.89 -15.71
C GLY A 1047 31.03 14.09 -16.74
N ASP A 1048 29.77 14.48 -16.95
CA ASP A 1048 28.90 13.93 -18.00
C ASP A 1048 29.14 14.56 -19.39
N GLY A 1049 30.26 15.26 -19.56
CA GLY A 1049 30.65 15.87 -20.83
C GLY A 1049 31.71 15.08 -21.60
N MET A 1050 32.25 15.70 -22.65
CA MET A 1050 33.19 15.08 -23.60
C MET A 1050 34.13 16.12 -24.21
N MET A 1051 35.30 15.68 -24.66
CA MET A 1051 36.21 16.48 -25.48
C MET A 1051 36.08 16.11 -26.96
N TYR A 1052 35.78 17.10 -27.79
CA TYR A 1052 35.60 17.01 -29.23
C TYR A 1052 36.79 17.64 -29.95
N MET A 1053 37.51 16.85 -30.74
CA MET A 1053 38.56 17.34 -31.64
C MET A 1053 37.95 17.58 -33.02
N LEU A 1054 37.79 18.83 -33.42
CA LEU A 1054 37.01 19.23 -34.60
C LEU A 1054 37.88 19.88 -35.66
N GLY A 1055 37.57 19.65 -36.94
CA GLY A 1055 38.18 20.38 -38.05
C GLY A 1055 37.75 21.85 -38.08
N ASN A 1056 38.57 22.68 -38.73
CA ASN A 1056 38.24 24.09 -38.97
C ASN A 1056 36.94 24.20 -39.79
N GLY A 1057 35.84 24.59 -39.13
CA GLY A 1057 34.51 24.74 -39.73
C GLY A 1057 33.44 23.77 -39.23
N ASP A 1058 33.80 22.77 -38.42
CA ASP A 1058 32.87 21.75 -37.93
C ASP A 1058 32.23 22.09 -36.57
N LEU A 1059 32.67 23.17 -35.91
CA LEU A 1059 32.14 23.60 -34.61
C LEU A 1059 30.63 23.81 -34.66
N GLY A 1060 30.14 24.54 -35.67
CA GLY A 1060 28.70 24.80 -35.80
C GLY A 1060 27.85 23.54 -35.95
N ARG A 1061 28.40 22.44 -36.47
CA ARG A 1061 27.69 21.15 -36.55
C ARG A 1061 27.70 20.42 -35.21
N ALA A 1062 28.86 20.40 -34.54
CA ALA A 1062 28.99 19.77 -33.23
C ALA A 1062 28.07 20.42 -32.20
N MET A 1063 27.96 21.76 -32.20
CA MET A 1063 27.15 22.51 -31.23
C MET A 1063 25.64 22.22 -31.32
N ARG A 1064 25.14 21.65 -32.45
CA ARG A 1064 23.73 21.24 -32.60
C ARG A 1064 23.34 20.08 -31.69
N MET A 1065 24.28 19.45 -30.98
CA MET A 1065 24.00 18.46 -29.93
C MET A 1065 23.46 19.09 -28.65
N ILE A 1066 23.63 20.41 -28.43
CA ILE A 1066 23.29 21.03 -27.14
C ILE A 1066 21.80 20.86 -26.79
N PRO A 1067 20.82 21.06 -27.71
CA PRO A 1067 19.42 20.81 -27.40
C PRO A 1067 19.13 19.35 -27.04
N THR A 1068 19.91 18.38 -27.54
CA THR A 1068 19.73 16.96 -27.18
C THR A 1068 20.18 16.64 -25.76
N LEU A 1069 20.74 17.61 -25.03
CA LEU A 1069 21.08 17.46 -23.62
C LEU A 1069 19.86 17.62 -22.70
N PHE A 1070 18.75 18.20 -23.19
CA PHE A 1070 17.51 18.37 -22.42
C PHE A 1070 16.93 17.01 -22.00
N SER A 1071 16.61 16.88 -20.71
CA SER A 1071 16.08 15.63 -20.12
C SER A 1071 16.88 14.38 -20.50
N SER A 1072 18.16 14.54 -20.83
CA SER A 1072 19.02 13.45 -21.26
C SER A 1072 19.86 12.92 -20.10
N SER A 1073 20.18 11.63 -20.18
CA SER A 1073 21.10 10.97 -19.27
C SER A 1073 22.04 10.09 -20.07
N ILE A 1074 23.24 9.89 -19.55
CA ILE A 1074 24.20 8.97 -20.16
C ILE A 1074 23.82 7.56 -19.77
N VAL A 1075 23.36 6.81 -20.77
CA VAL A 1075 22.95 5.42 -20.61
C VAL A 1075 24.15 4.47 -20.60
N TYR A 1076 25.22 4.80 -21.33
CA TYR A 1076 26.43 3.97 -21.42
C TYR A 1076 27.65 4.75 -21.90
N LYS A 1077 28.83 4.45 -21.33
CA LYS A 1077 30.14 4.98 -21.77
C LYS A 1077 31.09 3.81 -22.02
N TYR A 1078 31.76 3.79 -23.18
CA TYR A 1078 32.80 2.82 -23.53
C TYR A 1078 34.10 3.52 -23.93
N HIS A 1079 35.24 2.97 -23.51
CA HIS A 1079 36.55 3.43 -23.93
C HIS A 1079 37.48 2.24 -24.23
N SER A 1080 38.15 2.28 -25.38
CA SER A 1080 39.22 1.34 -25.72
C SER A 1080 40.46 2.08 -26.22
N ASN A 1081 41.63 1.62 -25.79
CA ASN A 1081 42.91 2.06 -26.36
C ASN A 1081 43.21 1.43 -27.72
N ASP A 1082 42.58 0.29 -28.03
CA ASP A 1082 42.71 -0.44 -29.30
C ASP A 1082 41.35 -0.49 -30.00
N CYS A 1083 41.20 0.34 -31.03
CA CYS A 1083 39.99 0.42 -31.86
C CYS A 1083 40.08 -0.47 -33.13
N GLY A 1084 41.13 -1.30 -33.27
CA GLY A 1084 41.35 -2.16 -34.43
C GLY A 1084 40.49 -3.42 -34.47
N ARG A 1085 39.74 -3.71 -33.40
CA ARG A 1085 38.84 -4.87 -33.29
C ARG A 1085 37.40 -4.39 -33.16
N GLN A 1086 36.47 -5.13 -33.78
CA GLN A 1086 35.04 -4.87 -33.61
C GLN A 1086 34.65 -5.10 -32.14
N VAL A 1087 34.06 -4.09 -31.53
CA VAL A 1087 33.54 -4.15 -30.16
C VAL A 1087 32.02 -4.08 -30.22
N MET A 1088 31.36 -5.06 -29.59
CA MET A 1088 29.92 -5.07 -29.39
C MET A 1088 29.61 -4.48 -28.02
N VAL A 1089 28.70 -3.53 -27.97
CA VAL A 1089 28.32 -2.80 -26.76
C VAL A 1089 26.81 -2.90 -26.58
N TYR A 1090 26.37 -3.30 -25.40
CA TYR A 1090 24.95 -3.41 -25.03
C TYR A 1090 24.63 -2.43 -23.91
N PHE A 1091 23.50 -1.72 -24.04
CA PHE A 1091 23.02 -0.79 -23.03
C PHE A 1091 21.49 -0.74 -23.02
N PRO A 1092 20.84 -0.63 -21.84
CA PRO A 1092 19.39 -0.64 -21.72
C PRO A 1092 18.79 0.71 -22.09
N LEU A 1093 17.64 0.76 -22.76
CA LEU A 1093 16.88 2.00 -23.02
C LEU A 1093 15.48 1.84 -22.44
N ASP A 1094 14.97 2.87 -21.76
CA ASP A 1094 13.62 2.86 -21.22
C ASP A 1094 12.58 3.13 -22.32
N ALA A 1095 11.32 2.73 -22.09
CA ALA A 1095 10.25 2.85 -23.08
C ALA A 1095 9.85 4.30 -23.41
N TYR A 1096 10.20 5.27 -22.56
CA TYR A 1096 9.95 6.69 -22.77
C TYR A 1096 11.14 7.41 -23.39
N THR A 1097 12.26 6.74 -23.67
CA THR A 1097 13.38 7.30 -24.43
C THR A 1097 12.91 7.65 -25.84
N GLN A 1098 12.64 8.93 -26.08
CA GLN A 1098 12.22 9.43 -27.39
C GLN A 1098 13.39 9.60 -28.37
N THR A 1099 14.60 9.80 -27.86
CA THR A 1099 15.78 10.08 -28.68
C THR A 1099 17.01 9.43 -28.08
N LEU A 1100 17.72 8.66 -28.90
CA LEU A 1100 19.03 8.11 -28.58
C LEU A 1100 20.10 8.87 -29.34
N THR A 1101 21.05 9.47 -28.61
CA THR A 1101 22.23 10.10 -29.22
C THR A 1101 23.46 9.25 -28.93
N ALA A 1102 24.08 8.71 -29.99
CA ALA A 1102 25.33 7.97 -29.88
C ALA A 1102 26.50 8.85 -30.34
N ILE A 1103 27.45 9.08 -29.43
CA ILE A 1103 28.66 9.85 -29.71
C ILE A 1103 29.83 8.87 -29.81
N VAL A 1104 30.35 8.69 -31.03
CA VAL A 1104 31.48 7.79 -31.32
C VAL A 1104 32.66 8.61 -31.80
N TYR A 1105 33.82 8.42 -31.17
CA TYR A 1105 35.04 9.17 -31.48
C TYR A 1105 36.25 8.22 -31.63
N GLY A 1106 37.00 8.37 -32.73
CA GLY A 1106 38.27 7.66 -32.99
C GLY A 1106 38.79 7.87 -34.42
N GLN A 1107 40.08 7.61 -34.65
CA GLN A 1107 40.68 7.69 -35.99
C GLN A 1107 40.12 6.56 -36.88
N VAL A 1108 39.36 6.92 -37.92
CA VAL A 1108 38.71 5.98 -38.87
C VAL A 1108 37.71 5.04 -38.18
N THR A 1109 36.62 5.61 -37.67
CA THR A 1109 35.57 4.86 -36.95
C THR A 1109 34.29 4.72 -37.78
N GLY A 1110 33.67 3.55 -37.70
CA GLY A 1110 32.32 3.28 -38.20
C GLY A 1110 31.53 2.59 -37.10
N TYR A 1111 30.23 2.89 -37.00
CA TYR A 1111 29.34 2.25 -36.04
C TYR A 1111 28.18 1.57 -36.78
N ASN A 1112 27.70 0.47 -36.21
CA ASN A 1112 26.48 -0.19 -36.63
C ASN A 1112 25.64 -0.42 -35.37
N MET A 1113 24.47 0.20 -35.32
CA MET A 1113 23.53 0.03 -34.23
C MET A 1113 22.47 -0.97 -34.67
N ARG A 1114 22.31 -2.04 -33.91
CA ARG A 1114 21.27 -3.05 -34.14
C ARG A 1114 20.50 -3.24 -32.84
N LYS A 1115 19.18 -3.22 -32.92
CA LYS A 1115 18.33 -3.73 -31.85
C LYS A 1115 18.53 -5.26 -31.83
N PRO A 1116 18.91 -5.88 -30.70
CA PRO A 1116 18.89 -7.33 -30.59
C PRO A 1116 17.47 -7.81 -30.88
N ASP A 1117 17.33 -8.77 -31.79
CA ASP A 1117 16.03 -9.37 -32.13
C ASP A 1117 15.43 -10.12 -30.93
#